data_AF-A0A4R9LS91-F1
#
_entry.id   AF-A0A4R9LS91-F1
#
_cell.length_a   1.000
_cell.length_b   1.000
_cell.length_c   1.000
_cell.angle_alpha   90.00
_cell.angle_beta   90.00
_cell.angle_gamma   90.00
#
_symmetry.space_group_name_H-M   'P 1'
#
loop_
_entity.id
_entity.type
_entity.pdbx_description
1 polymer ?
#
loop_
_entity_poly.entity_id
_entity_poly.type
_entity_poly.pdbx_seq_one_letter_code
_entity_poly.pdbx_strand_id
1 'polypeptide(L)'
;MIEQTNSLLPLIQSLFLPSYEGFLLVDSKSYRILIANPSIEKLLGFSAAELPGLKLERILPQNGLFVRMINVLNEHEINKKVLWQLRKKNDELIHIEFMLQRQTLPDDSLECIAIYVEDKSAIKDLEVQINFTQNLFQAIREVKQTIQEDKEPNLILQTACIFLQKAKQYDFVWGVLTNEFENHIEFFEKQSLGLIHKSVVDFFNTPETSMPMKTLLEKTNSSPFSYSNKEDKYKDWCKEFKYSGVMYGFCFPISWNNLIYGGLEIISFQENPFTPDEISIINEIAVDIGFAIFSKINEEERYKVLKKTRYQGKLLDTIEIPIFTLDQYLRLEYANDTAIKTLGISFQELKTKDLLGLFHLEDEIVSSILQESVNKQIIVKNYNNEEISMMFQSSIIRDDNGDFQGLMVILFNLTELAHAEEALRNSEERLRTIFATMNNGIVVVNDEGIILDIAPIFKFLLFQVVPIEAGDFVFSFLDKVHQDLFKNTIQQAQRSLTIQTRDFFYTILNEEYSFQVRFIPIKRFSNLERVVMLVFTDTTEAKRLDRQLIESMKFVSIGEIAAGLAHEINNPLQSALLYLDDLIVVEEEDPAERKLILKKIESANLRIRDLVRALLDLGRVESPNRDLVSPYYILVRASELVEVSCKKKGIEFTRHAGPNLPGIFVRWQEIEQVLINCVVNSINAISEMENPVPNPKIEIGIDLVRISKKDWVVFSIEDNGPGMSENVIERAFLPLFTTRREKQGTGLGLSISKKIINDHEGDISIKSKLGEGTKIEILLPAHVETNE
;
A
#
# COMPACT_ATOMS: atom_id res chain seq x y z
N MET A 1 5.15 124.09 30.46
CA MET A 1 5.51 122.87 29.71
C MET A 1 4.40 121.80 29.70
N ILE A 2 3.12 122.18 29.86
CA ILE A 2 1.95 121.32 29.59
C ILE A 2 1.10 121.91 28.44
N GLU A 3 1.31 123.18 28.07
CA GLU A 3 0.50 123.85 27.03
C GLU A 3 1.03 123.70 25.59
N GLN A 4 2.32 123.41 25.37
CA GLN A 4 2.85 123.18 24.01
C GLN A 4 2.72 121.73 23.52
N THR A 5 2.44 120.78 24.42
CA THR A 5 2.12 119.38 24.07
C THR A 5 0.71 119.19 23.48
N ASN A 6 -0.18 120.18 23.62
CA ASN A 6 -1.56 120.08 23.14
C ASN A 6 -1.74 120.37 21.64
N SER A 7 -0.76 120.97 20.95
CA SER A 7 -0.92 121.31 19.51
C SER A 7 -0.50 120.19 18.56
N LEU A 8 0.30 119.22 19.01
CA LEU A 8 0.74 118.06 18.19
C LEU A 8 -0.01 116.77 18.53
N LEU A 9 -0.70 116.72 19.68
CA LEU A 9 -1.50 115.57 20.11
C LEU A 9 -2.57 115.16 19.09
N PRO A 10 -3.34 116.09 18.47
CA PRO A 10 -4.36 115.71 17.48
C PRO A 10 -3.74 115.19 16.18
N LEU A 11 -2.56 115.71 15.80
CA LEU A 11 -1.87 115.32 14.57
C LEU A 11 -1.26 113.92 14.71
N ILE A 12 -0.61 113.64 15.84
CA ILE A 12 -0.09 112.31 16.18
C ILE A 12 -1.25 111.32 16.33
N GLN A 13 -2.34 111.68 17.02
CA GLN A 13 -3.54 110.84 17.11
C GLN A 13 -4.14 110.55 15.72
N SER A 14 -4.17 111.53 14.81
CA SER A 14 -4.71 111.35 13.46
C SER A 14 -3.86 110.47 12.54
N LEU A 15 -2.54 110.38 12.78
CA LEU A 15 -1.63 109.56 11.99
C LEU A 15 -1.70 108.05 12.32
N PHE A 16 -2.29 107.67 13.47
CA PHE A 16 -2.35 106.28 13.94
C PHE A 16 -3.76 105.66 13.94
N LEU A 17 -4.77 106.40 13.48
CA LEU A 17 -6.13 105.91 13.22
C LEU A 17 -6.19 105.31 11.80
N PRO A 18 -5.57 104.14 11.58
CA PRO A 18 -6.24 102.88 11.90
C PRO A 18 -5.25 101.75 12.25
N SER A 19 -4.99 101.49 13.52
CA SER A 19 -4.28 100.28 13.92
C SER A 19 -5.03 99.59 15.07
N TYR A 20 -5.32 98.30 14.89
CA TYR A 20 -5.80 97.39 15.94
C TYR A 20 -4.76 97.18 17.05
N GLU A 21 -3.60 97.85 16.94
CA GLU A 21 -2.47 97.77 17.83
C GLU A 21 -2.58 98.86 18.90
N GLY A 22 -2.39 98.45 20.14
CA GLY A 22 -2.16 99.34 21.27
C GLY A 22 -0.83 100.09 21.13
N PHE A 23 -0.82 101.37 21.48
CA PHE A 23 0.36 102.21 21.45
C PHE A 23 0.54 102.95 22.78
N LEU A 24 1.75 102.86 23.33
CA LEU A 24 2.20 103.58 24.52
C LEU A 24 3.43 104.41 24.17
N LEU A 25 3.43 105.69 24.52
CA LEU A 25 4.64 106.50 24.56
C LEU A 25 5.08 106.62 26.02
N VAL A 26 6.32 106.28 26.33
CA VAL A 26 6.85 106.23 27.69
C VAL A 26 8.11 107.10 27.77
N ASP A 27 8.23 107.88 28.85
CA ASP A 27 9.44 108.65 29.13
C ASP A 27 10.63 107.72 29.41
N SER A 28 11.74 107.90 28.69
CA SER A 28 12.90 107.00 28.76
C SER A 28 13.65 107.02 30.09
N LYS A 29 13.52 108.08 30.90
CA LYS A 29 14.24 108.26 32.17
C LYS A 29 13.40 107.86 33.38
N SER A 30 12.11 108.18 33.36
CA SER A 30 11.17 107.95 34.47
C SER A 30 10.27 106.73 34.27
N TYR A 31 10.24 106.15 33.06
CA TYR A 31 9.38 105.05 32.66
C TYR A 31 7.89 105.29 32.96
N ARG A 32 7.47 106.57 32.94
CA ARG A 32 6.08 106.96 33.06
C ARG A 32 5.44 107.04 31.69
N ILE A 33 4.23 106.51 31.58
CA ILE A 33 3.44 106.58 30.36
C ILE A 33 3.09 108.04 30.11
N LEU A 34 3.49 108.58 28.97
CA LEU A 34 3.21 109.93 28.53
C LEU A 34 1.91 109.97 27.71
N ILE A 35 1.75 109.02 26.79
CA ILE A 35 0.59 108.93 25.89
C ILE A 35 0.19 107.46 25.78
N ALA A 36 -1.10 107.19 25.77
CA ALA A 36 -1.68 105.91 25.40
C ALA A 36 -2.74 106.14 24.32
N ASN A 37 -2.87 105.23 23.35
CA ASN A 37 -3.99 105.28 22.42
C ASN A 37 -5.23 104.59 23.03
N PRO A 38 -6.44 104.87 22.50
CA PRO A 38 -7.68 104.25 22.97
C PRO A 38 -7.67 102.71 22.87
N SER A 39 -6.88 102.13 21.96
CA SER A 39 -6.72 100.68 21.85
C SER A 39 -6.07 100.07 23.09
N ILE A 40 -5.06 100.72 23.70
CA ILE A 40 -4.48 100.29 24.99
C ILE A 40 -5.47 100.42 26.14
N GLU A 41 -6.27 101.48 26.16
CA GLU A 41 -7.30 101.68 27.19
C GLU A 41 -8.29 100.52 27.20
N LYS A 42 -8.76 100.14 26.00
CA LYS A 42 -9.66 98.99 25.82
C LYS A 42 -8.98 97.66 26.17
N LEU A 43 -7.70 97.51 25.81
CA LEU A 43 -6.93 96.28 25.99
C LEU A 43 -6.56 96.03 27.47
N LEU A 44 -6.18 97.06 28.23
CA LEU A 44 -5.81 96.96 29.64
C LEU A 44 -6.93 97.31 30.63
N GLY A 45 -8.01 97.93 30.17
CA GLY A 45 -9.15 98.33 31.01
C GLY A 45 -8.92 99.57 31.89
N PHE A 46 -7.89 100.37 31.60
CA PHE A 46 -7.63 101.66 32.26
C PHE A 46 -8.25 102.80 31.44
N SER A 47 -8.71 103.86 32.09
CA SER A 47 -9.30 105.02 31.40
C SER A 47 -8.24 106.00 30.85
N ALA A 48 -8.60 106.81 29.86
CA ALA A 48 -7.76 107.85 29.25
C ALA A 48 -7.10 108.83 30.26
N ALA A 49 -7.70 109.02 31.44
CA ALA A 49 -7.17 109.87 32.50
C ALA A 49 -6.23 109.12 33.48
N GLU A 50 -6.27 107.78 33.52
CA GLU A 50 -5.53 106.94 34.47
C GLU A 50 -4.17 106.48 33.92
N LEU A 51 -4.03 106.34 32.60
CA LEU A 51 -2.80 105.86 31.96
C LEU A 51 -1.68 106.91 31.93
N PRO A 52 -1.91 108.18 31.53
CA PRO A 52 -0.86 109.19 31.54
C PRO A 52 -0.35 109.47 32.95
N GLY A 53 0.97 109.35 33.14
CA GLY A 53 1.67 109.51 34.41
C GLY A 53 1.85 108.21 35.22
N LEU A 54 1.18 107.11 34.86
CA LEU A 54 1.35 105.80 35.50
C LEU A 54 2.75 105.24 35.21
N LYS A 55 3.41 104.64 36.20
CA LYS A 55 4.67 103.91 35.97
C LYS A 55 4.40 102.63 35.17
N LEU A 56 5.19 102.39 34.14
CA LEU A 56 5.07 101.23 33.25
C LEU A 56 5.10 99.89 34.00
N GLU A 57 5.82 99.82 35.12
CA GLU A 57 5.87 98.65 36.01
C GLU A 57 4.48 98.19 36.51
N ARG A 58 3.52 99.11 36.65
CA ARG A 58 2.20 98.77 37.21
C ARG A 58 1.38 97.86 36.30
N ILE A 59 1.59 97.96 34.99
CA ILE A 59 0.91 97.15 33.96
C ILE A 59 1.71 95.90 33.55
N LEU A 60 2.83 95.62 34.24
CA LEU A 60 3.62 94.41 34.06
C LEU A 60 3.34 93.38 35.16
N PRO A 61 3.66 92.08 34.93
CA PRO A 61 3.57 91.04 35.96
C PRO A 61 4.62 91.26 37.07
N GLN A 62 4.26 91.03 38.34
CA GLN A 62 5.07 91.41 39.52
C GLN A 62 6.37 90.60 39.78
N ASN A 63 6.81 89.75 38.85
CA ASN A 63 7.86 88.75 39.10
C ASN A 63 9.27 89.17 38.63
N GLY A 64 9.75 90.37 38.99
CA GLY A 64 11.12 90.82 38.65
C GLY A 64 11.40 91.02 37.15
N LEU A 65 10.37 90.92 36.32
CA LEU A 65 10.41 91.01 34.85
C LEU A 65 10.66 92.44 34.34
N PHE A 66 10.47 93.46 35.19
CA PHE A 66 10.78 94.85 34.87
C PHE A 66 12.25 95.06 34.44
N VAL A 67 13.18 94.33 35.07
CA VAL A 67 14.62 94.38 34.74
C VAL A 67 14.89 93.84 33.34
N ARG A 68 14.21 92.77 32.92
CA ARG A 68 14.33 92.24 31.55
C ARG A 68 13.79 93.20 30.52
N MET A 69 12.66 93.85 30.80
CA MET A 69 12.10 94.87 29.91
C MET A 69 13.05 96.07 29.78
N ILE A 70 13.69 96.54 30.86
CA ILE A 70 14.71 97.59 30.80
C ILE A 70 15.92 97.18 29.95
N ASN A 71 16.35 95.93 30.01
CA ASN A 71 17.46 95.44 29.16
C ASN A 71 17.08 95.47 27.68
N VAL A 72 15.86 95.05 27.32
CA VAL A 72 15.34 95.18 25.94
C VAL A 72 15.23 96.65 25.52
N LEU A 73 14.93 97.57 26.45
CA LEU A 73 14.92 99.01 26.18
C LEU A 73 16.31 99.59 25.95
N ASN A 74 17.37 99.02 26.55
CA ASN A 74 18.74 99.54 26.53
C ASN A 74 19.66 98.93 25.46
N GLU A 75 19.40 97.71 25.00
CA GLU A 75 20.19 97.07 23.94
C GLU A 75 19.81 97.60 22.55
N HIS A 76 20.81 97.97 21.74
CA HIS A 76 20.68 98.58 20.41
C HIS A 76 20.15 97.62 19.31
N GLU A 77 19.04 96.93 19.54
CA GLU A 77 18.27 96.21 18.50
C GLU A 77 16.84 96.74 18.45
N ILE A 78 16.70 97.96 17.94
CA ILE A 78 15.42 98.63 17.73
C ILE A 78 14.70 97.93 16.55
N ASN A 79 13.45 97.48 16.76
CA ASN A 79 12.52 96.80 15.80
C ASN A 79 12.30 95.27 15.92
N LYS A 80 12.70 94.60 17.00
CA LYS A 80 12.36 93.17 17.20
C LYS A 80 11.00 93.01 17.89
N LYS A 81 10.13 92.15 17.32
CA LYS A 81 8.86 91.74 17.92
C LYS A 81 9.12 90.73 19.06
N VAL A 82 8.56 90.97 20.24
CA VAL A 82 8.74 90.12 21.43
C VAL A 82 7.39 89.79 22.05
N LEU A 83 7.13 88.50 22.25
CA LEU A 83 5.94 88.00 22.96
C LEU A 83 6.10 88.15 24.48
N TRP A 84 5.06 88.67 25.13
CA TRP A 84 5.05 88.97 26.56
C TRP A 84 3.63 88.92 27.16
N GLN A 85 3.51 89.29 28.44
CA GLN A 85 2.25 89.44 29.14
C GLN A 85 2.07 90.83 29.78
N LEU A 86 0.93 91.47 29.55
CA LEU A 86 0.53 92.64 30.31
C LEU A 86 -0.56 92.29 31.31
N ARG A 87 -0.66 93.09 32.35
CA ARG A 87 -1.67 92.95 33.39
C ARG A 87 -2.75 94.01 33.22
N LYS A 88 -3.99 93.57 33.07
CA LYS A 88 -5.19 94.41 33.04
C LYS A 88 -5.46 95.01 34.41
N LYS A 89 -6.36 96.01 34.47
CA LYS A 89 -6.83 96.65 35.71
C LYS A 89 -7.47 95.69 36.72
N ASN A 90 -8.06 94.58 36.23
CA ASN A 90 -8.67 93.51 37.04
C ASN A 90 -7.67 92.41 37.48
N ASP A 91 -6.35 92.65 37.34
CA ASP A 91 -5.26 91.70 37.59
C ASP A 91 -5.20 90.48 36.64
N GLU A 92 -6.05 90.42 35.60
CA GLU A 92 -5.98 89.39 34.55
C GLU A 92 -4.75 89.60 33.65
N LEU A 93 -4.05 88.52 33.31
CA LEU A 93 -2.90 88.54 32.42
C LEU A 93 -3.35 88.32 30.98
N ILE A 94 -2.89 89.18 30.07
CA ILE A 94 -3.10 89.03 28.63
C ILE A 94 -1.78 88.79 27.92
N HIS A 95 -1.81 87.99 26.87
CA HIS A 95 -0.66 87.75 26.03
C HIS A 95 -0.60 88.79 24.91
N ILE A 96 0.55 89.44 24.81
CA ILE A 96 0.77 90.48 23.82
C ILE A 96 2.07 90.23 23.05
N GLU A 97 2.13 90.72 21.83
CA GLU A 97 3.39 90.94 21.15
C GLU A 97 3.69 92.44 21.22
N PHE A 98 4.87 92.83 21.67
CA PHE A 98 5.27 94.23 21.63
C PHE A 98 6.49 94.48 20.76
N MET A 99 6.56 95.70 20.24
CA MET A 99 7.71 96.25 19.52
C MET A 99 8.09 97.59 20.12
N LEU A 100 9.39 97.85 20.25
CA LEU A 100 9.93 99.05 20.88
C LEU A 100 10.68 99.91 19.86
N GLN A 101 10.42 101.21 19.89
CA GLN A 101 11.14 102.20 19.09
C GLN A 101 11.50 103.42 19.93
N ARG A 102 12.77 103.84 19.93
CA ARG A 102 13.18 105.10 20.57
C ARG A 102 12.95 106.27 19.61
N GLN A 103 12.40 107.36 20.12
CA GLN A 103 12.23 108.61 19.39
C GLN A 103 12.60 109.80 20.27
N THR A 104 13.29 110.77 19.68
CA THR A 104 13.52 112.10 20.26
C THR A 104 12.48 113.07 19.70
N LEU A 105 11.87 113.88 20.58
CA LEU A 105 10.94 114.92 20.16
C LEU A 105 11.69 116.08 19.45
N PRO A 106 11.03 116.83 18.54
CA PRO A 106 11.68 117.83 17.68
C PRO A 106 12.41 118.98 18.39
N ASP A 107 12.10 119.24 19.66
CA ASP A 107 12.73 120.30 20.48
C ASP A 107 13.94 119.79 21.31
N ASP A 108 14.49 118.62 20.98
CA ASP A 108 15.73 118.01 21.54
C ASP A 108 15.78 117.85 23.08
N SER A 109 14.65 118.00 23.77
CA SER A 109 14.59 118.05 25.24
C SER A 109 14.11 116.78 25.94
N LEU A 110 13.48 115.84 25.22
CA LEU A 110 12.90 114.61 25.79
C LEU A 110 13.10 113.40 24.87
N GLU A 111 13.74 112.35 25.41
CA GLU A 111 13.84 111.02 24.81
C GLU A 111 12.65 110.16 25.26
N CYS A 112 11.91 109.63 24.30
CA CYS A 112 10.73 108.80 24.52
C CYS A 112 10.90 107.41 23.91
N ILE A 113 10.21 106.43 24.48
CA ILE A 113 10.09 105.07 23.98
C ILE A 113 8.66 104.88 23.51
N ALA A 114 8.49 104.65 22.22
CA ALA A 114 7.26 104.14 21.63
C ALA A 114 7.20 102.62 21.81
N ILE A 115 6.11 102.13 22.39
CA ILE A 115 5.80 100.71 22.57
C ILE A 115 4.53 100.42 21.79
N TYR A 116 4.65 99.62 20.74
CA TYR A 116 3.54 99.05 20.01
C TYR A 116 3.18 97.71 20.64
N VAL A 117 1.89 97.44 20.83
CA VAL A 117 1.36 96.27 21.55
C VAL A 117 0.23 95.68 20.73
N GLU A 118 0.35 94.44 20.33
CA GLU A 118 -0.71 93.70 19.66
C GLU A 118 -1.23 92.59 20.59
N ASP A 119 -2.55 92.45 20.74
CA ASP A 119 -3.13 91.33 21.50
C ASP A 119 -2.90 90.02 20.75
N LYS A 120 -2.18 89.09 21.38
CA LYS A 120 -1.92 87.75 20.86
C LYS A 120 -2.58 86.67 21.71
N SER A 121 -3.49 87.02 22.62
CA SER A 121 -4.19 86.06 23.49
C SER A 121 -4.98 85.05 22.67
N ALA A 122 -5.70 85.50 21.64
CA ALA A 122 -6.41 84.62 20.72
C ALA A 122 -5.47 83.65 19.98
N ILE A 123 -4.25 84.09 19.61
CA ILE A 123 -3.26 83.25 18.93
C ILE A 123 -2.70 82.19 19.89
N LYS A 124 -2.51 82.51 21.17
CA LYS A 124 -2.05 81.57 22.20
C LYS A 124 -3.11 80.54 22.56
N ASP A 125 -4.37 80.95 22.63
CA ASP A 125 -5.50 80.04 22.80
C ASP A 125 -5.64 79.10 21.59
N LEU A 126 -5.44 79.63 20.38
CA LEU A 126 -5.32 78.85 19.15
C LEU A 126 -4.14 77.87 19.18
N GLU A 127 -2.96 78.27 19.67
CA GLU A 127 -1.80 77.37 19.82
C GLU A 127 -2.09 76.22 20.80
N VAL A 128 -2.78 76.49 21.91
CA VAL A 128 -3.19 75.46 22.88
C VAL A 128 -4.21 74.51 22.23
N GLN A 129 -5.19 75.03 21.50
CA GLN A 129 -6.15 74.21 20.75
C GLN A 129 -5.48 73.39 19.64
N ILE A 130 -4.50 73.94 18.93
CA ILE A 130 -3.74 73.24 17.88
C ILE A 130 -2.93 72.11 18.48
N ASN A 131 -2.16 72.36 19.55
CA ASN A 131 -1.37 71.32 20.22
C ASN A 131 -2.28 70.20 20.77
N PHE A 132 -3.43 70.57 21.33
CA PHE A 132 -4.42 69.61 21.79
C PHE A 132 -4.97 68.74 20.64
N THR A 133 -5.37 69.39 19.54
CA THR A 133 -5.87 68.72 18.34
C THR A 133 -4.82 67.80 17.71
N GLN A 134 -3.55 68.23 17.68
CA GLN A 134 -2.42 67.42 17.20
C GLN A 134 -2.20 66.17 18.04
N ASN A 135 -2.25 66.27 19.37
CA ASN A 135 -2.13 65.12 20.25
C ASN A 135 -3.28 64.13 20.07
N LEU A 136 -4.49 64.63 19.79
CA LEU A 136 -5.67 63.79 19.59
C LEU A 136 -5.61 63.05 18.23
N PHE A 137 -5.13 63.71 17.17
CA PHE A 137 -4.82 63.04 15.90
C PHE A 137 -3.70 62.01 16.03
N GLN A 138 -2.70 62.26 16.88
CA GLN A 138 -1.67 61.28 17.18
C GLN A 138 -2.26 60.03 17.86
N ALA A 139 -3.21 60.20 18.79
CA ALA A 139 -3.91 59.10 19.42
C ALA A 139 -4.66 58.23 18.39
N ILE A 140 -5.41 58.84 17.47
CA ILE A 140 -6.08 58.11 16.38
C ILE A 140 -5.07 57.32 15.54
N ARG A 141 -3.96 57.95 15.17
CA ARG A 141 -2.93 57.34 14.32
C ARG A 141 -2.33 56.10 14.98
N GLU A 142 -2.01 56.19 16.26
CA GLU A 142 -1.44 55.08 17.04
C GLU A 142 -2.45 53.94 17.21
N VAL A 143 -3.73 54.25 17.46
CA VAL A 143 -4.80 53.24 17.49
C VAL A 143 -4.94 52.56 16.13
N LYS A 144 -5.04 53.34 15.03
CA LYS A 144 -5.11 52.80 13.66
C LYS A 144 -3.87 51.97 13.31
N GLN A 145 -2.68 52.37 13.73
CA GLN A 145 -1.46 51.59 13.54
C GLN A 145 -1.49 50.28 14.34
N THR A 146 -1.95 50.33 15.59
CA THR A 146 -2.07 49.13 16.44
C THR A 146 -3.07 48.13 15.86
N ILE A 147 -4.16 48.62 15.25
CA ILE A 147 -5.12 47.82 14.48
C ILE A 147 -4.44 47.22 13.23
N GLN A 148 -3.66 48.01 12.48
CA GLN A 148 -2.93 47.51 11.29
C GLN A 148 -1.87 46.45 11.63
N GLU A 149 -1.30 46.51 12.84
CA GLU A 149 -0.34 45.52 13.34
C GLU A 149 -0.99 44.22 13.84
N ASP A 150 -2.31 44.05 13.65
CA ASP A 150 -3.10 42.86 14.01
C ASP A 150 -2.95 42.43 15.49
N LYS A 151 -2.80 43.42 16.37
CA LYS A 151 -2.66 43.19 17.80
C LYS A 151 -3.99 42.74 18.41
N GLU A 152 -3.89 42.02 19.54
CA GLU A 152 -5.06 41.58 20.30
C GLU A 152 -5.98 42.75 20.66
N PRO A 153 -7.32 42.58 20.61
CA PRO A 153 -8.31 43.61 20.98
C PRO A 153 -8.01 44.36 22.27
N ASN A 154 -7.52 43.61 23.25
CA ASN A 154 -7.12 44.09 24.57
C ASN A 154 -5.99 45.15 24.49
N LEU A 155 -5.00 44.90 23.63
CA LEU A 155 -3.87 45.81 23.44
C LEU A 155 -4.28 47.06 22.65
N ILE A 156 -5.23 46.93 21.73
CA ILE A 156 -5.79 48.07 20.97
C ILE A 156 -6.53 49.01 21.93
N LEU A 157 -7.43 48.50 22.76
CA LEU A 157 -8.17 49.31 23.74
C LEU A 157 -7.23 49.94 24.78
N GLN A 158 -6.25 49.18 25.27
CA GLN A 158 -5.24 49.70 26.20
C GLN A 158 -4.45 50.86 25.59
N THR A 159 -4.05 50.73 24.32
CA THR A 159 -3.32 51.78 23.59
C THR A 159 -4.18 53.03 23.45
N ALA A 160 -5.44 52.87 23.07
CA ALA A 160 -6.40 53.98 22.97
C ALA A 160 -6.53 54.74 24.30
N CYS A 161 -6.70 54.03 25.43
CA CYS A 161 -6.83 54.65 26.75
C CYS A 161 -5.59 55.48 27.13
N ILE A 162 -4.38 54.93 26.94
CA ILE A 162 -3.11 55.60 27.25
C ILE A 162 -2.92 56.89 26.45
N PHE A 163 -3.21 56.86 25.14
CA PHE A 163 -3.02 58.02 24.28
C PHE A 163 -4.10 59.08 24.48
N LEU A 164 -5.35 58.68 24.72
CA LEU A 164 -6.42 59.61 25.07
C LEU A 164 -6.14 60.32 26.39
N GLN A 165 -5.65 59.60 27.41
CA GLN A 165 -5.26 60.21 28.68
C GLN A 165 -4.16 61.27 28.48
N LYS A 166 -3.16 60.99 27.64
CA LYS A 166 -2.07 61.93 27.32
C LYS A 166 -2.52 63.14 26.49
N ALA A 167 -3.57 63.01 25.68
CA ALA A 167 -3.99 64.07 24.74
C ALA A 167 -4.48 65.35 25.45
N LYS A 168 -5.30 65.21 26.51
CA LYS A 168 -5.82 66.34 27.30
C LYS A 168 -5.37 66.35 28.78
N GLN A 169 -4.56 65.38 29.20
CA GLN A 169 -4.36 65.08 30.63
C GLN A 169 -5.71 64.83 31.33
N TYR A 170 -6.58 64.04 30.71
CA TYR A 170 -7.82 63.61 31.36
C TYR A 170 -7.49 62.88 32.66
N ASP A 171 -8.27 63.12 33.70
CA ASP A 171 -8.00 62.59 35.03
C ASP A 171 -8.08 61.06 35.03
N PHE A 172 -9.12 60.49 34.40
CA PHE A 172 -9.23 59.04 34.18
C PHE A 172 -9.72 58.71 32.78
N VAL A 173 -9.14 57.69 32.17
CA VAL A 173 -9.60 57.06 30.92
C VAL A 173 -9.57 55.57 31.14
N TRP A 174 -10.65 54.86 30.84
CA TRP A 174 -10.66 53.40 30.98
C TRP A 174 -11.69 52.79 30.06
N GLY A 175 -11.61 51.48 29.84
CA GLY A 175 -12.57 50.79 28.99
C GLY A 175 -12.78 49.33 29.40
N VAL A 176 -13.83 48.74 28.83
CA VAL A 176 -14.19 47.34 29.01
C VAL A 176 -14.54 46.72 27.67
N LEU A 177 -14.20 45.45 27.49
CA LEU A 177 -14.67 44.63 26.39
C LEU A 177 -15.56 43.50 26.92
N THR A 178 -16.60 43.18 26.18
CA THR A 178 -17.52 42.08 26.49
C THR A 178 -17.13 40.86 25.64
N ASN A 179 -16.79 39.74 26.28
CA ASN A 179 -16.56 38.49 25.57
C ASN A 179 -17.90 37.74 25.41
N GLU A 180 -18.39 37.60 24.18
CA GLU A 180 -19.64 36.89 23.88
C GLU A 180 -19.60 35.40 24.26
N PHE A 181 -18.41 34.80 24.38
CA PHE A 181 -18.26 33.35 24.62
C PHE A 181 -18.23 32.93 26.10
N GLU A 182 -17.89 33.84 27.02
CA GLU A 182 -17.65 33.47 28.43
C GLU A 182 -18.42 34.31 29.46
N ASN A 183 -19.25 35.28 29.04
CA ASN A 183 -19.88 36.25 29.96
C ASN A 183 -18.86 36.97 30.86
N HIS A 184 -17.60 37.01 30.43
CA HIS A 184 -16.50 37.67 31.12
C HIS A 184 -16.28 39.06 30.54
N ILE A 185 -16.19 40.04 31.44
CA ILE A 185 -15.93 41.43 31.13
C ILE A 185 -14.50 41.71 31.58
N GLU A 186 -13.65 42.04 30.63
CA GLU A 186 -12.27 42.40 30.91
C GLU A 186 -12.16 43.92 31.05
N PHE A 187 -11.56 44.37 32.16
CA PHE A 187 -11.34 45.77 32.47
C PHE A 187 -9.94 46.19 32.00
N PHE A 188 -9.88 47.29 31.26
CA PHE A 188 -8.66 47.79 30.67
C PHE A 188 -8.29 49.17 31.22
N GLU A 189 -6.98 49.30 31.44
CA GLU A 189 -6.24 50.45 31.96
C GLU A 189 -6.17 50.58 33.49
N LYS A 190 -5.33 49.70 34.07
CA LYS A 190 -5.01 49.60 35.50
C LYS A 190 -4.14 50.76 36.04
N GLN A 191 -3.52 51.56 35.16
CA GLN A 191 -2.54 52.59 35.53
C GLN A 191 -3.18 53.96 35.79
N SER A 192 -4.13 54.41 34.97
CA SER A 192 -4.87 55.67 35.16
C SER A 192 -5.80 55.59 36.35
N LEU A 193 -6.56 54.49 36.48
CA LEU A 193 -7.45 54.25 37.60
C LEU A 193 -6.68 54.03 38.91
N GLY A 194 -5.40 53.65 38.86
CA GLY A 194 -4.53 53.54 40.04
C GLY A 194 -5.18 52.83 41.24
N LEU A 195 -5.39 53.58 42.33
CA LEU A 195 -5.97 53.09 43.60
C LEU A 195 -7.47 52.78 43.54
N ILE A 196 -8.22 53.34 42.57
CA ILE A 196 -9.67 53.15 42.46
C ILE A 196 -10.07 51.99 41.55
N HIS A 197 -9.14 51.39 40.78
CA HIS A 197 -9.43 50.27 39.87
C HIS A 197 -10.21 49.13 40.55
N LYS A 198 -9.83 48.76 41.79
CA LYS A 198 -10.55 47.70 42.53
C LYS A 198 -11.99 48.12 42.87
N SER A 199 -12.20 49.37 43.30
CA SER A 199 -13.53 49.94 43.52
C SER A 199 -14.37 49.90 42.24
N VAL A 200 -13.80 50.24 41.08
CA VAL A 200 -14.52 50.24 39.80
C VAL A 200 -15.00 48.83 39.43
N VAL A 201 -14.13 47.81 39.56
CA VAL A 201 -14.49 46.42 39.28
C VAL A 201 -15.55 45.90 40.27
N ASP A 202 -15.39 46.20 41.56
CA ASP A 202 -16.34 45.79 42.60
C ASP A 202 -17.71 46.47 42.40
N PHE A 203 -17.73 47.75 42.01
CA PHE A 203 -18.95 48.51 41.73
C PHE A 203 -19.66 48.00 40.46
N PHE A 204 -18.92 47.61 39.42
CA PHE A 204 -19.47 47.05 38.18
C PHE A 204 -20.10 45.67 38.41
N ASN A 205 -19.47 44.81 39.21
CA ASN A 205 -19.96 43.47 39.53
C ASN A 205 -21.15 43.47 40.50
N THR A 206 -21.48 44.61 41.11
CA THR A 206 -22.63 44.72 42.00
C THR A 206 -23.92 44.84 41.18
N PRO A 207 -24.92 43.94 41.34
CA PRO A 207 -26.10 43.93 40.48
C PRO A 207 -27.00 45.17 40.62
N GLU A 208 -27.05 45.77 41.81
CA GLU A 208 -28.02 46.82 42.20
C GLU A 208 -27.50 48.26 41.99
N THR A 209 -26.25 48.43 41.53
CA THR A 209 -25.63 49.75 41.35
C THR A 209 -25.94 50.36 39.98
N SER A 210 -26.24 51.67 39.96
CA SER A 210 -26.35 52.43 38.71
C SER A 210 -24.98 52.96 38.31
N MET A 211 -24.41 52.39 37.25
CA MET A 211 -23.12 52.78 36.68
C MET A 211 -23.29 53.23 35.23
N PRO A 212 -22.61 54.32 34.80
CA PRO A 212 -22.63 54.78 33.41
C PRO A 212 -22.24 53.67 32.42
N MET A 213 -21.11 52.99 32.62
CA MET A 213 -20.65 51.91 31.76
C MET A 213 -21.64 50.74 31.65
N LYS A 214 -22.26 50.33 32.76
CA LYS A 214 -23.27 49.26 32.76
C LYS A 214 -24.51 49.66 31.96
N THR A 215 -24.95 50.91 32.13
CA THR A 215 -26.08 51.49 31.36
C THR A 215 -25.78 51.54 29.86
N LEU A 216 -24.51 51.76 29.49
CA LEU A 216 -24.05 51.77 28.10
C LEU A 216 -24.14 50.37 27.47
N LEU A 217 -23.69 49.33 28.19
CA LEU A 217 -23.64 47.95 27.72
C LEU A 217 -25.01 47.25 27.69
N GLU A 218 -25.95 47.63 28.55
CA GLU A 218 -27.29 46.99 28.64
C GLU A 218 -28.25 47.38 27.50
N LYS A 219 -27.97 48.44 26.74
CA LYS A 219 -28.85 48.92 25.68
C LYS A 219 -28.32 48.51 24.30
N THR A 220 -29.18 47.95 23.46
CA THR A 220 -28.85 47.46 22.10
C THR A 220 -28.57 48.55 21.05
N ASN A 221 -28.37 49.82 21.44
CA ASN A 221 -27.98 50.93 20.57
C ASN A 221 -27.71 52.21 21.41
N SER A 222 -26.76 52.13 22.33
CA SER A 222 -26.38 53.30 23.14
C SER A 222 -25.65 54.33 22.30
N SER A 223 -26.16 55.56 22.21
CA SER A 223 -25.36 56.70 21.76
C SER A 223 -24.37 57.13 22.86
N PRO A 224 -23.24 57.75 22.49
CA PRO A 224 -22.34 58.37 23.46
C PRO A 224 -23.10 59.35 24.35
N PHE A 225 -22.86 59.33 25.66
CA PHE A 225 -23.54 60.22 26.60
C PHE A 225 -22.61 60.73 27.69
N SER A 226 -22.88 61.95 28.15
CA SER A 226 -22.22 62.55 29.30
C SER A 226 -23.00 62.33 30.59
N TYR A 227 -22.32 62.49 31.71
CA TYR A 227 -22.92 62.57 33.04
C TYR A 227 -22.09 63.49 33.94
N SER A 228 -22.67 63.97 35.04
CA SER A 228 -21.95 64.76 36.04
C SER A 228 -22.34 64.39 37.46
N ASN A 229 -21.48 64.71 38.42
CA ASN A 229 -21.80 64.58 39.84
C ASN A 229 -22.83 65.60 40.37
N LYS A 230 -23.28 66.54 39.52
CA LYS A 230 -24.40 67.45 39.80
C LYS A 230 -25.77 66.79 39.51
N GLU A 231 -25.81 65.72 38.73
CA GLU A 231 -27.03 64.98 38.37
C GLU A 231 -27.26 63.79 39.32
N ASP A 232 -28.52 63.49 39.67
CA ASP A 232 -28.83 62.43 40.66
C ASP A 232 -28.66 61.00 40.12
N LYS A 233 -28.57 60.81 38.79
CA LYS A 233 -28.66 59.47 38.16
C LYS A 233 -27.51 58.52 38.53
N TYR A 234 -26.27 59.03 38.64
CA TYR A 234 -25.07 58.21 38.91
C TYR A 234 -24.32 58.70 40.16
N LYS A 235 -25.06 59.25 41.12
CA LYS A 235 -24.50 59.92 42.30
C LYS A 235 -23.62 59.00 43.16
N ASP A 236 -23.99 57.72 43.28
CA ASP A 236 -23.21 56.75 44.05
C ASP A 236 -21.91 56.35 43.34
N TRP A 237 -21.93 56.23 42.02
CA TRP A 237 -20.72 56.06 41.21
C TRP A 237 -19.75 57.24 41.37
N CYS A 238 -20.25 58.47 41.30
CA CYS A 238 -19.40 59.66 41.44
C CYS A 238 -18.75 59.79 42.83
N LYS A 239 -19.31 59.18 43.89
CA LYS A 239 -18.72 59.22 45.25
C LYS A 239 -17.43 58.41 45.36
N GLU A 240 -17.25 57.39 44.53
CA GLU A 240 -16.06 56.52 44.54
C GLU A 240 -14.76 57.31 44.29
N PHE A 241 -14.84 58.41 43.55
CA PHE A 241 -13.70 59.28 43.22
C PHE A 241 -13.28 60.21 44.37
N LYS A 242 -14.05 60.28 45.47
CA LYS A 242 -13.76 61.09 46.66
C LYS A 242 -13.38 62.56 46.37
N TYR A 243 -13.93 63.12 45.30
CA TYR A 243 -13.66 64.48 44.85
C TYR A 243 -14.84 65.41 45.20
N SER A 244 -14.53 66.59 45.75
CA SER A 244 -15.53 67.56 46.22
C SER A 244 -15.86 68.67 45.21
N GLY A 245 -15.18 68.72 44.07
CA GLY A 245 -15.45 69.67 42.99
C GLY A 245 -16.38 69.11 41.92
N VAL A 246 -16.43 69.75 40.75
CA VAL A 246 -17.27 69.31 39.64
C VAL A 246 -16.59 68.18 38.88
N MET A 247 -17.30 67.07 38.69
CA MET A 247 -16.84 65.91 37.93
C MET A 247 -17.76 65.70 36.74
N TYR A 248 -17.18 65.59 35.56
CA TYR A 248 -17.84 65.24 34.31
C TYR A 248 -17.25 63.95 33.77
N GLY A 249 -18.12 63.01 33.40
CA GLY A 249 -17.74 61.80 32.69
C GLY A 249 -18.45 61.69 31.35
N PHE A 250 -17.84 60.97 30.42
CA PHE A 250 -18.39 60.71 29.11
C PHE A 250 -18.17 59.25 28.74
N CYS A 251 -19.22 58.57 28.30
CA CYS A 251 -19.21 57.17 27.92
C CYS A 251 -19.39 57.04 26.41
N PHE A 252 -18.50 56.28 25.78
CA PHE A 252 -18.46 56.01 24.35
C PHE A 252 -18.66 54.51 24.11
N PRO A 253 -19.65 54.10 23.30
CA PRO A 253 -19.85 52.70 22.95
C PRO A 253 -18.74 52.22 22.00
N ILE A 254 -18.13 51.08 22.31
CA ILE A 254 -17.30 50.36 21.35
C ILE A 254 -18.25 49.46 20.57
N SER A 255 -18.73 49.94 19.42
CA SER A 255 -19.78 49.27 18.68
C SER A 255 -19.52 49.23 17.18
N TRP A 256 -19.98 48.17 16.53
CA TRP A 256 -19.98 48.04 15.08
C TRP A 256 -21.26 47.33 14.61
N ASN A 257 -21.91 47.82 13.55
CA ASN A 257 -23.18 47.29 13.02
C ASN A 257 -24.29 47.08 14.07
N ASN A 258 -24.50 48.05 14.97
CA ASN A 258 -25.47 48.00 16.08
C ASN A 258 -25.20 46.92 17.15
N LEU A 259 -24.03 46.29 17.14
CA LEU A 259 -23.57 45.41 18.22
C LEU A 259 -22.55 46.16 19.08
N ILE A 260 -22.71 46.06 20.41
CA ILE A 260 -21.81 46.67 21.38
C ILE A 260 -20.83 45.60 21.86
N TYR A 261 -19.56 45.79 21.58
CA TYR A 261 -18.46 44.90 21.99
C TYR A 261 -17.76 45.39 23.28
N GLY A 262 -18.15 46.56 23.78
CA GLY A 262 -17.52 47.18 24.93
C GLY A 262 -17.88 48.65 25.11
N GLY A 263 -17.15 49.32 25.99
CA GLY A 263 -17.31 50.75 26.23
C GLY A 263 -16.01 51.41 26.69
N LEU A 264 -15.88 52.69 26.37
CA LEU A 264 -14.77 53.56 26.74
C LEU A 264 -15.33 54.73 27.55
N GLU A 265 -14.73 55.02 28.71
CA GLU A 265 -15.18 56.07 29.61
C GLU A 265 -14.04 57.02 29.95
N ILE A 266 -14.32 58.32 29.86
CA ILE A 266 -13.38 59.40 30.14
C ILE A 266 -13.98 60.27 31.23
N ILE A 267 -13.19 60.60 32.24
CA ILE A 267 -13.59 61.40 33.40
C ILE A 267 -12.63 62.57 33.56
N SER A 268 -13.20 63.74 33.80
CA SER A 268 -12.44 64.95 34.12
C SER A 268 -13.07 65.77 35.26
N PHE A 269 -12.21 66.42 36.04
CA PHE A 269 -12.56 67.33 37.13
C PHE A 269 -12.66 68.81 36.70
N GLN A 270 -12.62 69.08 35.40
CA GLN A 270 -12.82 70.42 34.84
C GLN A 270 -14.30 70.65 34.47
N GLU A 271 -14.77 71.90 34.55
CA GLU A 271 -16.12 72.25 34.07
C GLU A 271 -16.15 72.29 32.53
N ASN A 272 -17.12 71.60 31.92
CA ASN A 272 -17.25 71.44 30.46
C ASN A 272 -15.96 70.97 29.74
N PRO A 273 -15.43 69.78 30.10
CA PRO A 273 -14.15 69.31 29.59
C PRO A 273 -14.19 68.80 28.15
N PHE A 274 -15.36 68.67 27.53
CA PHE A 274 -15.53 68.07 26.21
C PHE A 274 -16.14 69.07 25.22
N THR A 275 -15.47 69.28 24.09
CA THR A 275 -16.05 70.00 22.94
C THR A 275 -16.77 69.04 22.00
N PRO A 276 -17.74 69.49 21.17
CA PRO A 276 -18.40 68.63 20.19
C PRO A 276 -17.44 67.93 19.24
N ASP A 277 -16.37 68.61 18.82
CA ASP A 277 -15.35 68.06 17.93
C ASP A 277 -14.56 66.93 18.62
N GLU A 278 -14.21 67.11 19.91
CA GLU A 278 -13.55 66.07 20.70
C GLU A 278 -14.41 64.82 20.86
N ILE A 279 -15.71 65.00 21.16
CA ILE A 279 -16.66 63.90 21.29
C ILE A 279 -16.74 63.13 19.97
N SER A 280 -16.81 63.83 18.84
CA SER A 280 -16.86 63.22 17.52
C SER A 280 -15.61 62.36 17.24
N ILE A 281 -14.41 62.88 17.55
CA ILE A 281 -13.17 62.17 17.28
C ILE A 281 -12.97 60.98 18.22
N ILE A 282 -13.27 61.13 19.51
CA ILE A 282 -13.16 60.02 20.48
C ILE A 282 -14.18 58.93 20.14
N ASN A 283 -15.37 59.32 19.65
CA ASN A 283 -16.34 58.37 19.13
C ASN A 283 -15.83 57.66 17.87
N GLU A 284 -15.13 58.33 16.95
CA GLU A 284 -14.47 57.68 15.81
C GLU A 284 -13.47 56.61 16.28
N ILE A 285 -12.64 56.91 17.29
CA ILE A 285 -11.72 55.94 17.88
C ILE A 285 -12.47 54.74 18.46
N ALA A 286 -13.56 54.95 19.20
CA ALA A 286 -14.36 53.85 19.76
C ALA A 286 -15.00 52.98 18.67
N VAL A 287 -15.43 53.59 17.56
CA VAL A 287 -15.96 52.89 16.38
C VAL A 287 -14.86 52.09 15.66
N ASP A 288 -13.66 52.66 15.49
CA ASP A 288 -12.51 51.97 14.88
C ASP A 288 -12.08 50.74 15.69
N ILE A 289 -12.10 50.85 17.03
CA ILE A 289 -11.85 49.70 17.92
C ILE A 289 -12.95 48.64 17.74
N GLY A 290 -14.22 49.06 17.66
CA GLY A 290 -15.35 48.16 17.41
C GLY A 290 -15.23 47.41 16.08
N PHE A 291 -14.78 48.10 15.02
CA PHE A 291 -14.50 47.49 13.73
C PHE A 291 -13.39 46.44 13.81
N ALA A 292 -12.28 46.75 14.49
CA ALA A 292 -11.15 45.83 14.63
C ALA A 292 -11.56 44.52 15.33
N ILE A 293 -12.37 44.62 16.39
CA ILE A 293 -12.91 43.46 17.12
C ILE A 293 -13.79 42.61 16.21
N PHE A 294 -14.75 43.24 15.52
CA PHE A 294 -15.63 42.56 14.57
C PHE A 294 -14.84 41.85 13.46
N SER A 295 -13.78 42.48 12.95
CA SER A 295 -12.94 41.88 11.92
C SER A 295 -12.25 40.60 12.42
N LYS A 296 -11.68 40.61 13.64
CA LYS A 296 -11.03 39.42 14.22
C LYS A 296 -12.01 38.27 14.46
N ILE A 297 -13.19 38.55 15.01
CA ILE A 297 -14.21 37.51 15.28
C ILE A 297 -14.63 36.82 13.97
N ASN A 298 -14.92 37.60 12.93
CA ASN A 298 -15.29 37.05 11.62
C ASN A 298 -14.15 36.26 10.96
N GLU A 299 -12.90 36.69 11.14
CA GLU A 299 -11.75 35.97 10.59
C GLU A 299 -11.57 34.61 11.26
N GLU A 300 -11.73 34.52 12.58
CA GLU A 300 -11.68 33.25 13.31
C GLU A 300 -12.80 32.29 12.90
N GLU A 301 -14.04 32.78 12.77
CA GLU A 301 -15.16 31.97 12.30
C GLU A 301 -14.92 31.46 10.89
N ARG A 302 -14.46 32.35 10.00
CA ARG A 302 -14.08 31.97 8.62
C ARG A 302 -12.98 30.93 8.62
N TYR A 303 -11.97 31.06 9.47
CA TYR A 303 -10.89 30.09 9.60
C TYR A 303 -11.40 28.73 10.12
N LYS A 304 -12.30 28.71 11.11
CA LYS A 304 -12.92 27.48 11.63
C LYS A 304 -13.72 26.75 10.54
N VAL A 305 -14.54 27.49 9.78
CA VAL A 305 -15.30 26.94 8.64
C VAL A 305 -14.35 26.38 7.59
N LEU A 306 -13.34 27.14 7.16
CA LEU A 306 -12.35 26.70 6.19
C LEU A 306 -11.59 25.44 6.65
N LYS A 307 -11.22 25.37 7.94
CA LYS A 307 -10.55 24.19 8.51
C LYS A 307 -11.45 22.96 8.49
N LYS A 308 -12.74 23.11 8.81
CA LYS A 308 -13.75 22.03 8.76
C LYS A 308 -13.93 21.53 7.32
N THR A 309 -14.14 22.43 6.36
CA THR A 309 -14.28 22.08 4.94
C THR A 309 -13.02 21.40 4.39
N ARG A 310 -11.82 21.92 4.74
CA ARG A 310 -10.54 21.32 4.32
C ARG A 310 -10.32 19.93 4.92
N TYR A 311 -10.74 19.72 6.17
CA TYR A 311 -10.68 18.41 6.80
C TYR A 311 -11.62 17.40 6.13
N GLN A 312 -12.85 17.81 5.82
CA GLN A 312 -13.81 16.97 5.09
C GLN A 312 -13.30 16.59 3.69
N GLY A 313 -12.73 17.54 2.94
CA GLY A 313 -12.09 17.24 1.65
C GLY A 313 -10.95 16.23 1.80
N LYS A 314 -10.05 16.44 2.79
CA LYS A 314 -8.96 15.49 3.05
C LYS A 314 -9.42 14.08 3.42
N LEU A 315 -10.55 13.93 4.13
CA LEU A 315 -11.10 12.61 4.43
C LEU A 315 -11.50 11.88 3.14
N LEU A 316 -12.15 12.58 2.21
CA LEU A 316 -12.51 12.02 0.91
C LEU A 316 -11.28 11.71 0.03
N ASP A 317 -10.19 12.49 0.17
CA ASP A 317 -8.91 12.22 -0.51
C ASP A 317 -8.21 10.93 -0.01
N THR A 318 -8.49 10.48 1.22
CA THR A 318 -7.96 9.19 1.71
C THR A 318 -8.66 7.97 1.14
N ILE A 319 -9.83 8.14 0.50
CA ILE A 319 -10.58 7.04 -0.09
C ILE A 319 -9.96 6.69 -1.46
N GLU A 320 -9.53 5.45 -1.62
CA GLU A 320 -8.93 4.91 -2.85
C GLU A 320 -9.96 4.61 -3.96
N ILE A 321 -11.07 5.34 -3.97
CA ILE A 321 -12.12 5.25 -4.98
C ILE A 321 -12.33 6.64 -5.58
N PRO A 322 -12.43 6.79 -6.92
CA PRO A 322 -12.80 8.04 -7.55
C PRO A 322 -14.16 8.56 -7.05
N ILE A 323 -14.14 9.75 -6.43
CA ILE A 323 -15.34 10.43 -5.92
C ILE A 323 -15.44 11.81 -6.56
N PHE A 324 -16.64 12.14 -7.03
CA PHE A 324 -17.00 13.46 -7.54
C PHE A 324 -18.24 13.98 -6.81
N THR A 325 -18.30 15.28 -6.60
CA THR A 325 -19.48 15.98 -6.10
C THR A 325 -19.88 17.07 -7.09
N LEU A 326 -21.15 17.06 -7.47
CA LEU A 326 -21.76 18.05 -8.35
C LEU A 326 -22.76 18.91 -7.56
N ASP A 327 -22.83 20.19 -7.90
CA ASP A 327 -23.82 21.12 -7.32
C ASP A 327 -25.24 20.90 -7.87
N GLN A 328 -26.19 21.71 -7.39
CA GLN A 328 -27.60 21.70 -7.84
C GLN A 328 -27.79 21.98 -9.36
N TYR A 329 -26.77 22.48 -10.04
CA TYR A 329 -26.74 22.72 -11.49
C TYR A 329 -25.89 21.70 -12.25
N LEU A 330 -25.52 20.60 -11.59
CA LEU A 330 -24.68 19.52 -12.12
C LEU A 330 -23.25 19.96 -12.48
N ARG A 331 -22.73 21.01 -11.86
CA ARG A 331 -21.35 21.48 -12.05
C ARG A 331 -20.43 20.86 -11.01
N LEU A 332 -19.21 20.54 -11.41
CA LEU A 332 -18.23 19.94 -10.52
C LEU A 332 -17.84 20.89 -9.38
N GLU A 333 -18.16 20.48 -8.16
CA GLU A 333 -17.80 21.17 -6.92
C GLU A 333 -16.52 20.57 -6.32
N TYR A 334 -16.39 19.24 -6.36
CA TYR A 334 -15.26 18.52 -5.77
C TYR A 334 -14.92 17.24 -6.56
N ALA A 335 -13.62 16.90 -6.62
CA ALA A 335 -13.12 15.62 -7.05
C ALA A 335 -11.92 15.25 -6.18
N ASN A 336 -11.90 14.02 -5.65
CA ASN A 336 -10.80 13.60 -4.78
C ASN A 336 -9.51 13.28 -5.57
N ASP A 337 -8.39 13.17 -4.86
CA ASP A 337 -7.08 12.85 -5.47
C ASP A 337 -7.11 11.57 -6.34
N THR A 338 -7.87 10.56 -5.91
CA THR A 338 -8.03 9.30 -6.65
C THR A 338 -8.75 9.53 -7.98
N ALA A 339 -9.81 10.34 -8.01
CA ALA A 339 -10.52 10.71 -9.23
C ALA A 339 -9.62 11.46 -10.22
N ILE A 340 -8.84 12.43 -9.72
CA ILE A 340 -7.89 13.20 -10.54
C ILE A 340 -6.83 12.27 -11.13
N LYS A 341 -6.25 11.34 -10.36
CA LYS A 341 -5.25 10.38 -10.84
C LYS A 341 -5.83 9.40 -11.86
N THR A 342 -7.04 8.91 -11.62
CA THR A 342 -7.70 7.91 -12.47
C THR A 342 -8.02 8.47 -13.85
N LEU A 343 -8.54 9.70 -13.90
CA LEU A 343 -8.80 10.40 -15.16
C LEU A 343 -7.54 11.05 -15.76
N GLY A 344 -6.55 11.37 -14.91
CA GLY A 344 -5.36 12.20 -15.20
C GLY A 344 -5.67 13.55 -15.82
N ILE A 345 -6.84 14.10 -15.49
CA ILE A 345 -7.25 15.45 -15.84
C ILE A 345 -7.16 16.28 -14.57
N SER A 346 -6.56 17.46 -14.64
CA SER A 346 -6.47 18.34 -13.47
C SER A 346 -7.86 18.80 -13.02
N PHE A 347 -8.04 19.10 -11.73
CA PHE A 347 -9.31 19.60 -11.21
C PHE A 347 -9.82 20.85 -11.96
N GLN A 348 -8.91 21.74 -12.37
CA GLN A 348 -9.26 22.97 -13.11
C GLN A 348 -9.83 22.66 -14.50
N GLU A 349 -9.29 21.65 -15.18
CA GLU A 349 -9.78 21.21 -16.48
C GLU A 349 -11.07 20.38 -16.36
N LEU A 350 -11.23 19.61 -15.28
CA LEU A 350 -12.50 18.90 -15.02
C LEU A 350 -13.65 19.88 -14.77
N LYS A 351 -13.39 21.02 -14.13
CA LYS A 351 -14.41 22.03 -13.83
C LYS A 351 -15.01 22.71 -15.06
N THR A 352 -14.27 22.75 -16.18
CA THR A 352 -14.73 23.35 -17.44
C THR A 352 -15.40 22.33 -18.38
N LYS A 353 -15.31 21.04 -18.05
CA LYS A 353 -15.94 19.96 -18.81
C LYS A 353 -17.29 19.59 -18.19
N ASP A 354 -18.19 19.12 -19.03
CA ASP A 354 -19.37 18.42 -18.57
C ASP A 354 -18.96 17.02 -18.09
N LEU A 355 -19.06 16.78 -16.77
CA LEU A 355 -18.67 15.52 -16.17
C LEU A 355 -19.59 14.37 -16.62
N LEU A 356 -20.89 14.63 -16.81
CA LEU A 356 -21.84 13.59 -17.23
C LEU A 356 -21.64 13.24 -18.71
N GLY A 357 -21.33 14.25 -19.54
CA GLY A 357 -20.91 14.06 -20.93
C GLY A 357 -19.56 13.32 -21.06
N LEU A 358 -18.62 13.54 -20.13
CA LEU A 358 -17.34 12.80 -20.08
C LEU A 358 -17.55 11.30 -19.82
N PHE A 359 -18.60 10.94 -19.08
CA PHE A 359 -18.98 9.55 -18.79
C PHE A 359 -19.90 8.94 -19.86
N HIS A 360 -20.17 9.66 -20.95
CA HIS A 360 -21.00 9.21 -22.07
C HIS A 360 -22.38 8.69 -21.63
N LEU A 361 -22.99 9.33 -20.63
CA LEU A 361 -24.31 8.99 -20.13
C LEU A 361 -25.41 9.47 -21.10
N GLU A 362 -26.40 8.61 -21.38
CA GLU A 362 -27.58 8.94 -22.17
C GLU A 362 -28.53 9.88 -21.41
N ASP A 363 -29.25 10.75 -22.14
CA ASP A 363 -30.14 11.77 -21.56
C ASP A 363 -31.21 11.19 -20.61
N GLU A 364 -31.72 9.99 -20.90
CA GLU A 364 -32.68 9.29 -20.03
C GLU A 364 -32.09 8.96 -18.66
N ILE A 365 -30.80 8.58 -18.60
CA ILE A 365 -30.10 8.26 -17.36
C ILE A 365 -29.82 9.54 -16.58
N VAL A 366 -29.41 10.60 -17.27
CA VAL A 366 -29.19 11.92 -16.66
C VAL A 366 -30.47 12.42 -15.97
N SER A 367 -31.64 12.22 -16.61
CA SER A 367 -32.93 12.57 -16.01
C SER A 367 -33.29 11.70 -14.78
N SER A 368 -32.87 10.43 -14.77
CA SER A 368 -33.13 9.49 -13.68
C SER A 368 -32.22 9.75 -12.47
N ILE A 369 -30.97 10.14 -12.70
CA ILE A 369 -29.98 10.52 -11.68
C ILE A 369 -30.45 11.67 -10.79
N LEU A 370 -31.33 12.54 -11.30
CA LEU A 370 -31.92 13.66 -10.55
C LEU A 370 -33.08 13.24 -9.63
N GLN A 371 -33.64 12.04 -9.83
CA GLN A 371 -34.81 11.56 -9.10
C GLN A 371 -34.45 10.46 -8.09
N GLU A 372 -33.56 9.54 -8.47
CA GLU A 372 -33.11 8.42 -7.64
C GLU A 372 -31.61 8.14 -7.78
N SER A 373 -31.08 7.31 -6.87
CA SER A 373 -29.72 6.79 -6.98
C SER A 373 -29.61 5.83 -8.15
N VAL A 374 -28.68 6.07 -9.06
CA VAL A 374 -28.48 5.22 -10.25
C VAL A 374 -27.19 4.43 -10.11
N ASN A 375 -27.24 3.16 -10.48
CA ASN A 375 -26.08 2.31 -10.60
C ASN A 375 -26.02 1.73 -12.02
N LYS A 376 -24.96 2.03 -12.79
CA LYS A 376 -24.82 1.60 -14.18
C LYS A 376 -23.37 1.38 -14.55
N GLN A 377 -23.10 0.34 -15.33
CA GLN A 377 -21.80 0.15 -15.94
C GLN A 377 -21.60 1.15 -17.08
N ILE A 378 -20.49 1.86 -17.05
CA ILE A 378 -20.07 2.85 -18.05
C ILE A 378 -18.65 2.56 -18.53
N ILE A 379 -18.25 3.20 -19.62
CA ILE A 379 -16.88 3.17 -20.14
C ILE A 379 -16.30 4.57 -20.00
N VAL A 380 -15.16 4.68 -19.32
CA VAL A 380 -14.48 5.94 -19.05
C VAL A 380 -13.08 5.87 -19.62
N LYS A 381 -12.64 6.95 -20.28
CA LYS A 381 -11.27 7.05 -20.78
C LYS A 381 -10.34 7.53 -19.67
N ASN A 382 -9.27 6.78 -19.43
CA ASN A 382 -8.22 7.17 -18.48
C ASN A 382 -7.26 8.21 -19.11
N TYR A 383 -6.23 8.59 -18.34
CA TYR A 383 -5.22 9.55 -18.75
C TYR A 383 -4.33 9.11 -19.94
N ASN A 384 -4.23 7.81 -20.18
CA ASN A 384 -3.55 7.23 -21.34
C ASN A 384 -4.47 7.10 -22.57
N ASN A 385 -5.72 7.60 -22.47
CA ASN A 385 -6.75 7.46 -23.48
C ASN A 385 -7.22 6.00 -23.70
N GLU A 386 -7.00 5.14 -22.70
CA GLU A 386 -7.48 3.76 -22.66
C GLU A 386 -8.91 3.72 -22.11
N GLU A 387 -9.77 2.91 -22.72
CA GLU A 387 -11.15 2.72 -22.28
C GLU A 387 -11.20 1.72 -21.13
N ILE A 388 -11.59 2.20 -19.94
CA ILE A 388 -11.75 1.40 -18.72
C ILE A 388 -13.24 1.23 -18.43
N SER A 389 -13.66 -0.01 -18.18
CA SER A 389 -15.01 -0.29 -17.72
C SER A 389 -15.14 0.01 -16.22
N MET A 390 -16.07 0.91 -15.87
CA MET A 390 -16.30 1.33 -14.49
C MET A 390 -17.78 1.18 -14.14
N MET A 391 -18.07 0.86 -12.88
CA MET A 391 -19.41 0.99 -12.33
C MET A 391 -19.61 2.43 -11.87
N PHE A 392 -20.53 3.15 -12.51
CA PHE A 392 -21.00 4.46 -12.09
C PHE A 392 -22.10 4.30 -11.06
N GLN A 393 -21.89 4.85 -9.88
CA GLN A 393 -22.91 4.96 -8.85
C GLN A 393 -23.14 6.43 -8.52
N SER A 394 -24.38 6.89 -8.63
CA SER A 394 -24.79 8.21 -8.17
C SER A 394 -25.68 8.14 -6.94
N SER A 395 -25.57 9.14 -6.08
CA SER A 395 -26.42 9.34 -4.92
C SER A 395 -26.80 10.81 -4.81
N ILE A 396 -28.08 11.07 -4.58
CA ILE A 396 -28.61 12.43 -4.49
C ILE A 396 -28.34 13.00 -3.11
N ILE A 397 -27.80 14.22 -3.08
CA ILE A 397 -27.63 15.00 -1.86
C ILE A 397 -28.85 15.92 -1.74
N ARG A 398 -29.56 15.83 -0.61
CA ARG A 398 -30.71 16.67 -0.28
C ARG A 398 -30.42 17.46 1.00
N ASP A 399 -31.04 18.64 1.13
CA ASP A 399 -31.02 19.38 2.39
C ASP A 399 -32.03 18.82 3.42
N ASP A 400 -32.08 19.44 4.60
CA ASP A 400 -32.98 19.06 5.70
C ASP A 400 -34.47 19.21 5.33
N ASN A 401 -34.81 19.96 4.28
CA ASN A 401 -36.17 20.13 3.77
C ASN A 401 -36.50 19.14 2.64
N GLY A 402 -35.53 18.33 2.20
CA GLY A 402 -35.67 17.36 1.12
C GLY A 402 -35.42 17.92 -0.29
N ASP A 403 -35.00 19.18 -0.40
CA ASP A 403 -34.70 19.82 -1.68
C ASP A 403 -33.36 19.34 -2.24
N PHE A 404 -33.27 19.26 -3.57
CA PHE A 404 -32.06 18.80 -4.27
C PHE A 404 -30.91 19.80 -4.11
N GLN A 405 -29.81 19.37 -3.49
CA GLN A 405 -28.60 20.17 -3.30
C GLN A 405 -27.48 19.80 -4.27
N GLY A 406 -27.47 18.55 -4.76
CA GLY A 406 -26.44 18.10 -5.67
C GLY A 406 -26.37 16.58 -5.79
N LEU A 407 -25.27 16.10 -6.38
CA LEU A 407 -25.05 14.70 -6.67
C LEU A 407 -23.65 14.26 -6.20
N MET A 408 -23.58 13.13 -5.51
CA MET A 408 -22.32 12.41 -5.30
C MET A 408 -22.21 11.29 -6.33
N VAL A 409 -21.08 11.22 -7.02
CA VAL A 409 -20.76 10.15 -7.98
C VAL A 409 -19.53 9.40 -7.51
N ILE A 410 -19.60 8.08 -7.54
CA ILE A 410 -18.51 7.18 -7.23
C ILE A 410 -18.30 6.26 -8.44
N LEU A 411 -17.04 6.03 -8.82
CA LEU A 411 -16.70 5.08 -9.88
C LEU A 411 -15.95 3.89 -9.29
N PHE A 412 -16.47 2.67 -9.46
CA PHE A 412 -15.72 1.46 -9.12
C PHE A 412 -15.08 0.87 -10.36
N ASN A 413 -13.79 0.57 -10.29
CA ASN A 413 -13.12 -0.14 -11.35
C ASN A 413 -13.64 -1.59 -11.40
N LEU A 414 -14.29 -1.98 -12.50
CA LEU A 414 -14.77 -3.35 -12.68
C LEU A 414 -13.71 -4.26 -13.29
N THR A 415 -12.60 -3.71 -13.79
CA THR A 415 -11.55 -4.46 -14.45
C THR A 415 -10.93 -5.51 -13.53
N GLU A 416 -10.70 -5.23 -12.25
CA GLU A 416 -10.13 -6.23 -11.32
C GLU A 416 -11.12 -7.37 -11.02
N LEU A 417 -12.40 -7.06 -10.82
CA LEU A 417 -13.43 -8.08 -10.60
C LEU A 417 -13.67 -8.92 -11.86
N ALA A 418 -13.77 -8.26 -13.01
CA ALA A 418 -13.91 -8.91 -14.31
C ALA A 418 -12.67 -9.76 -14.63
N HIS A 419 -11.45 -9.30 -14.32
CA HIS A 419 -10.24 -10.12 -14.48
C HIS A 419 -10.17 -11.27 -13.49
N ALA A 420 -10.68 -11.13 -12.27
CA ALA A 420 -10.75 -12.23 -11.32
C ALA A 420 -11.79 -13.28 -11.75
N GLU A 421 -12.98 -12.84 -12.18
CA GLU A 421 -14.01 -13.72 -12.75
C GLU A 421 -13.56 -14.36 -14.05
N GLU A 422 -12.92 -13.62 -14.94
CA GLU A 422 -12.38 -14.12 -16.19
C GLU A 422 -11.20 -15.05 -15.94
N ALA A 423 -10.31 -14.76 -14.98
CA ALA A 423 -9.25 -15.67 -14.57
C ALA A 423 -9.81 -16.95 -13.95
N LEU A 424 -10.86 -16.85 -13.14
CA LEU A 424 -11.56 -18.01 -12.59
C LEU A 424 -12.22 -18.82 -13.70
N ARG A 425 -12.98 -18.16 -14.60
CA ARG A 425 -13.61 -18.80 -15.76
C ARG A 425 -12.58 -19.44 -16.67
N ASN A 426 -11.49 -18.74 -16.99
CA ASN A 426 -10.38 -19.27 -17.78
C ASN A 426 -9.69 -20.42 -17.06
N SER A 427 -9.54 -20.38 -15.74
CA SER A 427 -9.02 -21.50 -14.95
C SER A 427 -9.98 -22.69 -14.96
N GLU A 428 -11.29 -22.48 -14.83
CA GLU A 428 -12.31 -23.52 -14.92
C GLU A 428 -12.40 -24.13 -16.32
N GLU A 429 -12.42 -23.31 -17.37
CA GLU A 429 -12.40 -23.75 -18.77
C GLU A 429 -11.10 -24.48 -19.09
N ARG A 430 -9.96 -23.99 -18.59
CA ARG A 430 -8.66 -24.67 -18.71
C ARG A 430 -8.68 -26.03 -18.00
N LEU A 431 -9.18 -26.10 -16.77
CA LEU A 431 -9.32 -27.37 -16.04
C LEU A 431 -10.28 -28.32 -16.78
N ARG A 432 -11.45 -27.85 -17.20
CA ARG A 432 -12.41 -28.63 -18.01
C ARG A 432 -11.77 -29.12 -19.30
N THR A 433 -10.98 -28.30 -19.98
CA THR A 433 -10.26 -28.69 -21.21
C THR A 433 -9.17 -29.72 -20.91
N ILE A 434 -8.37 -29.53 -19.85
CA ILE A 434 -7.36 -30.49 -19.38
C ILE A 434 -8.02 -31.84 -19.08
N PHE A 435 -9.10 -31.85 -18.29
CA PHE A 435 -9.83 -33.07 -17.99
C PHE A 435 -10.50 -33.70 -19.23
N ALA A 436 -11.07 -32.90 -20.15
CA ALA A 436 -11.71 -33.39 -21.37
C ALA A 436 -10.71 -33.90 -22.44
N THR A 437 -9.45 -33.44 -22.39
CA THR A 437 -8.35 -33.90 -23.25
C THR A 437 -7.62 -35.12 -22.67
N MET A 438 -7.67 -35.32 -21.35
CA MET A 438 -7.22 -36.56 -20.72
C MET A 438 -8.13 -37.73 -21.15
N ASN A 439 -7.57 -38.75 -21.78
CA ASN A 439 -8.31 -39.94 -22.21
C ASN A 439 -8.54 -40.93 -21.05
N ASN A 440 -8.95 -40.43 -19.89
CA ASN A 440 -9.18 -41.21 -18.68
C ASN A 440 -10.65 -41.15 -18.27
N GLY A 441 -11.20 -42.27 -17.81
CA GLY A 441 -12.48 -42.29 -17.10
C GLY A 441 -12.24 -41.93 -15.63
N ILE A 442 -12.94 -40.93 -15.10
CA ILE A 442 -12.84 -40.57 -13.67
C ILE A 442 -14.21 -40.75 -13.03
N VAL A 443 -14.26 -41.60 -12.01
CA VAL A 443 -15.48 -41.94 -11.28
C VAL A 443 -15.22 -41.84 -9.78
N VAL A 444 -16.10 -41.22 -9.03
CA VAL A 444 -16.02 -41.14 -7.57
C VAL A 444 -17.02 -42.12 -6.98
N VAL A 445 -16.55 -43.00 -6.10
CA VAL A 445 -17.36 -44.05 -5.47
C VAL A 445 -17.30 -44.01 -3.95
N ASN A 446 -18.32 -44.58 -3.31
CA ASN A 446 -18.31 -44.87 -1.88
C ASN A 446 -17.49 -46.13 -1.54
N ASP A 447 -17.48 -46.51 -0.27
CA ASP A 447 -16.81 -47.71 0.28
C ASP A 447 -17.37 -49.04 -0.24
N GLU A 448 -18.59 -49.03 -0.75
CA GLU A 448 -19.24 -50.19 -1.37
C GLU A 448 -19.02 -50.28 -2.88
N GLY A 449 -18.39 -49.27 -3.50
CA GLY A 449 -18.16 -49.18 -4.94
C GLY A 449 -19.35 -48.63 -5.75
N ILE A 450 -20.30 -48.00 -5.06
CA ILE A 450 -21.44 -47.29 -5.66
C ILE A 450 -20.99 -45.92 -6.11
N ILE A 451 -21.40 -45.53 -7.31
CA ILE A 451 -21.02 -44.29 -7.95
C ILE A 451 -21.75 -43.11 -7.32
N LEU A 452 -20.97 -42.15 -6.84
CA LEU A 452 -21.44 -40.89 -6.27
C LEU A 452 -21.42 -39.78 -7.32
N ASP A 453 -20.36 -39.74 -8.12
CA ASP A 453 -20.16 -38.72 -9.14
C ASP A 453 -19.31 -39.28 -10.29
N ILE A 454 -19.54 -38.76 -11.49
CA ILE A 454 -18.84 -39.15 -12.71
C ILE A 454 -18.32 -37.87 -13.33
N ALA A 455 -17.00 -37.77 -13.52
CA ALA A 455 -16.45 -36.61 -14.22
C ALA A 455 -17.00 -36.55 -15.65
N PRO A 456 -17.25 -35.36 -16.25
CA PRO A 456 -17.90 -35.21 -17.56
C PRO A 456 -17.12 -35.72 -18.79
N ILE A 457 -16.34 -36.79 -18.67
CA ILE A 457 -15.52 -37.34 -19.76
C ILE A 457 -16.30 -38.47 -20.43
N PHE A 458 -17.25 -38.08 -21.28
CA PHE A 458 -17.99 -38.95 -22.21
C PHE A 458 -17.13 -39.58 -23.33
N LYS A 459 -15.79 -39.47 -23.24
CA LYS A 459 -14.85 -39.94 -24.27
C LYS A 459 -14.06 -41.20 -23.90
N PHE A 460 -14.14 -41.67 -22.66
CA PHE A 460 -13.49 -42.92 -22.31
C PHE A 460 -14.24 -44.08 -22.94
N LEU A 461 -13.56 -44.83 -23.83
CA LEU A 461 -14.16 -45.87 -24.68
C LEU A 461 -15.04 -46.86 -23.90
N LEU A 462 -14.58 -47.29 -22.72
CA LEU A 462 -15.32 -48.23 -21.88
C LEU A 462 -16.69 -47.69 -21.45
N PHE A 463 -16.78 -46.40 -21.11
CA PHE A 463 -18.01 -45.76 -20.63
C PHE A 463 -18.93 -45.30 -21.78
N GLN A 464 -18.45 -45.37 -23.02
CA GLN A 464 -19.32 -45.21 -24.20
C GLN A 464 -20.07 -46.50 -24.53
N VAL A 465 -19.51 -47.66 -24.16
CA VAL A 465 -20.09 -48.97 -24.44
C VAL A 465 -20.86 -49.53 -23.25
N VAL A 466 -20.41 -49.21 -22.03
CA VAL A 466 -21.09 -49.58 -20.79
C VAL A 466 -21.86 -48.36 -20.26
N PRO A 467 -23.19 -48.40 -20.16
CA PRO A 467 -23.96 -47.34 -19.53
C PRO A 467 -23.67 -47.37 -18.03
N ILE A 468 -23.18 -46.26 -17.49
CA ILE A 468 -22.84 -46.10 -16.08
C ILE A 468 -23.49 -44.83 -15.58
N GLU A 469 -24.34 -44.93 -14.56
CA GLU A 469 -25.02 -43.80 -13.94
C GLU A 469 -24.67 -43.67 -12.45
N ALA A 470 -24.95 -42.49 -11.89
CA ALA A 470 -24.83 -42.29 -10.44
C ALA A 470 -25.82 -43.21 -9.70
N GLY A 471 -25.33 -43.92 -8.69
CA GLY A 471 -26.10 -44.94 -7.96
C GLY A 471 -25.83 -46.38 -8.41
N ASP A 472 -25.18 -46.59 -9.56
CA ASP A 472 -24.79 -47.93 -10.01
C ASP A 472 -23.51 -48.42 -9.32
N PHE A 473 -23.31 -49.75 -9.31
CA PHE A 473 -22.03 -50.34 -8.95
C PHE A 473 -21.07 -50.25 -10.13
N VAL A 474 -19.92 -49.60 -9.94
CA VAL A 474 -19.01 -49.19 -11.02
C VAL A 474 -18.41 -50.35 -11.83
N PHE A 475 -18.34 -51.56 -11.27
CA PHE A 475 -17.77 -52.74 -11.94
C PHE A 475 -18.81 -53.80 -12.31
N SER A 476 -20.10 -53.41 -12.45
CA SER A 476 -21.21 -54.32 -12.74
C SER A 476 -21.05 -55.16 -14.03
N PHE A 477 -20.28 -54.66 -14.99
CA PHE A 477 -20.01 -55.29 -16.28
C PHE A 477 -18.93 -56.39 -16.23
N LEU A 478 -18.22 -56.53 -15.11
CA LEU A 478 -17.23 -57.60 -14.90
C LEU A 478 -17.90 -58.84 -14.28
N ASP A 479 -17.25 -60.00 -14.38
CA ASP A 479 -17.66 -61.21 -13.68
C ASP A 479 -17.46 -61.10 -12.17
N LYS A 480 -18.19 -61.94 -11.42
CA LYS A 480 -18.30 -61.85 -9.96
C LYS A 480 -16.95 -61.92 -9.23
N VAL A 481 -15.99 -62.69 -9.76
CA VAL A 481 -14.63 -62.80 -9.20
C VAL A 481 -13.91 -61.47 -9.25
N HIS A 482 -13.96 -60.77 -10.39
CA HIS A 482 -13.34 -59.47 -10.54
C HIS A 482 -14.09 -58.37 -9.77
N GLN A 483 -15.42 -58.44 -9.71
CA GLN A 483 -16.21 -57.52 -8.88
C GLN A 483 -15.79 -57.56 -7.40
N ASP A 484 -15.65 -58.75 -6.82
CA ASP A 484 -15.24 -58.93 -5.43
C ASP A 484 -13.80 -58.44 -5.21
N LEU A 485 -12.88 -58.72 -6.15
CA LEU A 485 -11.50 -58.23 -6.11
C LEU A 485 -11.42 -56.70 -6.10
N PHE A 486 -12.18 -56.03 -6.97
CA PHE A 486 -12.18 -54.57 -7.06
C PHE A 486 -12.86 -53.92 -5.86
N LYS A 487 -13.92 -54.52 -5.32
CA LYS A 487 -14.56 -54.08 -4.07
C LYS A 487 -13.59 -54.16 -2.89
N ASN A 488 -12.85 -55.25 -2.75
CA ASN A 488 -11.81 -55.39 -1.73
C ASN A 488 -10.70 -54.34 -1.90
N THR A 489 -10.34 -54.02 -3.15
CA THR A 489 -9.32 -53.00 -3.44
C THR A 489 -9.79 -51.59 -3.06
N ILE A 490 -11.07 -51.24 -3.27
CA ILE A 490 -11.66 -49.97 -2.80
C ILE A 490 -11.55 -49.86 -1.28
N GLN A 491 -11.98 -50.90 -0.56
CA GLN A 491 -11.94 -50.93 0.90
C GLN A 491 -10.50 -50.88 1.43
N GLN A 492 -9.57 -51.57 0.77
CA GLN A 492 -8.15 -51.53 1.13
C GLN A 492 -7.57 -50.12 0.93
N ALA A 493 -7.84 -49.47 -0.21
CA ALA A 493 -7.37 -48.11 -0.48
C ALA A 493 -7.89 -47.10 0.55
N GLN A 494 -9.17 -47.22 0.97
CA GLN A 494 -9.73 -46.38 2.03
C GLN A 494 -9.09 -46.64 3.40
N ARG A 495 -8.86 -47.90 3.77
CA ARG A 495 -8.28 -48.28 5.06
C ARG A 495 -6.80 -47.88 5.15
N SER A 496 -6.02 -48.12 4.10
CA SER A 496 -4.58 -47.84 4.08
C SER A 496 -4.26 -46.37 3.78
N LEU A 497 -5.22 -45.61 3.22
CA LEU A 497 -5.01 -44.26 2.68
C LEU A 497 -3.88 -44.19 1.63
N THR A 498 -3.60 -45.31 0.96
CA THR A 498 -2.60 -45.41 -0.10
C THR A 498 -3.26 -45.64 -1.45
N ILE A 499 -2.63 -45.15 -2.52
CA ILE A 499 -3.08 -45.40 -3.88
C ILE A 499 -2.89 -46.88 -4.19
N GLN A 500 -3.94 -47.53 -4.68
CA GLN A 500 -3.86 -48.88 -5.24
C GLN A 500 -4.00 -48.80 -6.76
N THR A 501 -3.34 -49.71 -7.47
CA THR A 501 -3.42 -49.78 -8.94
C THR A 501 -3.70 -51.22 -9.34
N ARG A 502 -4.64 -51.41 -10.26
CA ARG A 502 -5.00 -52.72 -10.81
C ARG A 502 -5.25 -52.62 -12.30
N ASP A 503 -4.86 -53.64 -13.03
CA ASP A 503 -5.13 -53.78 -14.45
C ASP A 503 -6.23 -54.82 -14.68
N PHE A 504 -7.05 -54.64 -15.70
CA PHE A 504 -7.98 -55.64 -16.19
C PHE A 504 -8.12 -55.58 -17.70
N PHE A 505 -8.58 -56.69 -18.28
CA PHE A 505 -8.86 -56.81 -19.70
C PHE A 505 -10.37 -56.86 -19.91
N TYR A 506 -10.84 -56.22 -20.98
CA TYR A 506 -12.24 -56.24 -21.34
C TYR A 506 -12.41 -56.26 -22.86
N THR A 507 -13.28 -57.13 -23.34
CA THR A 507 -13.53 -57.28 -24.78
C THR A 507 -14.66 -56.36 -25.21
N ILE A 508 -14.35 -55.43 -26.11
CA ILE A 508 -15.30 -54.50 -26.72
C ILE A 508 -15.35 -54.83 -28.22
N LEU A 509 -16.53 -55.18 -28.74
CA LEU A 509 -16.72 -55.47 -30.18
C LEU A 509 -15.71 -56.52 -30.75
N ASN A 510 -15.43 -57.58 -30.00
CA ASN A 510 -14.44 -58.62 -30.30
C ASN A 510 -12.96 -58.18 -30.35
N GLU A 511 -12.65 -56.96 -29.90
CA GLU A 511 -11.30 -56.49 -29.67
C GLU A 511 -11.02 -56.45 -28.16
N GLU A 512 -9.84 -56.91 -27.75
CA GLU A 512 -9.42 -56.92 -26.34
C GLU A 512 -8.74 -55.60 -25.98
N TYR A 513 -9.28 -54.89 -25.00
CA TYR A 513 -8.74 -53.65 -24.48
C TYR A 513 -8.15 -53.88 -23.08
N SER A 514 -7.05 -53.20 -22.78
CA SER A 514 -6.39 -53.25 -21.47
C SER A 514 -6.60 -51.93 -20.73
N PHE A 515 -7.24 -52.01 -19.58
CA PHE A 515 -7.52 -50.85 -18.75
C PHE A 515 -6.77 -50.95 -17.42
N GLN A 516 -6.20 -49.83 -16.99
CA GLN A 516 -5.63 -49.66 -15.66
C GLN A 516 -6.55 -48.79 -14.81
N VAL A 517 -6.83 -49.21 -13.58
CA VAL A 517 -7.62 -48.45 -12.61
C VAL A 517 -6.75 -48.10 -11.42
N ARG A 518 -6.70 -46.80 -11.11
CA ARG A 518 -6.09 -46.28 -9.88
C ARG A 518 -7.17 -45.93 -8.87
N PHE A 519 -7.03 -46.44 -7.66
CA PHE A 519 -7.92 -46.25 -6.52
C PHE A 519 -7.29 -45.22 -5.60
N ILE A 520 -7.79 -43.98 -5.64
CA ILE A 520 -7.20 -42.85 -4.93
C ILE A 520 -8.15 -42.47 -3.78
N PRO A 521 -7.76 -42.71 -2.51
CA PRO A 521 -8.59 -42.36 -1.36
C PRO A 521 -8.61 -40.84 -1.15
N ILE A 522 -9.80 -40.25 -1.06
CA ILE A 522 -9.99 -38.81 -0.82
C ILE A 522 -10.60 -38.62 0.58
N LYS A 523 -9.87 -37.88 1.44
CA LYS A 523 -10.26 -37.65 2.84
C LYS A 523 -11.53 -36.79 2.96
N ARG A 524 -11.69 -35.79 2.08
CA ARG A 524 -12.83 -34.87 2.08
C ARG A 524 -13.18 -34.50 0.64
N PHE A 525 -14.38 -34.89 0.22
CA PHE A 525 -14.95 -34.51 -1.07
C PHE A 525 -16.30 -33.86 -0.80
N SER A 526 -16.38 -32.53 -0.94
CA SER A 526 -17.55 -31.73 -0.55
C SER A 526 -17.94 -31.97 0.93
N ASN A 527 -19.19 -32.37 1.19
CA ASN A 527 -19.77 -32.69 2.50
C ASN A 527 -19.68 -34.19 2.87
N LEU A 528 -19.06 -35.03 2.05
CA LEU A 528 -18.94 -36.47 2.30
C LEU A 528 -17.55 -36.81 2.84
N GLU A 529 -17.53 -37.63 3.91
CA GLU A 529 -16.28 -38.15 4.49
C GLU A 529 -15.91 -39.49 3.85
N ARG A 530 -14.64 -39.62 3.44
CA ARG A 530 -14.01 -40.85 2.92
C ARG A 530 -14.66 -41.43 1.65
N VAL A 531 -14.24 -40.92 0.48
CA VAL A 531 -14.62 -41.47 -0.84
C VAL A 531 -13.38 -42.00 -1.57
N VAL A 532 -13.56 -42.78 -2.62
CA VAL A 532 -12.47 -43.22 -3.52
C VAL A 532 -12.71 -42.67 -4.91
N MET A 533 -11.70 -42.00 -5.46
CA MET A 533 -11.67 -41.64 -6.87
C MET A 533 -10.98 -42.75 -7.67
N LEU A 534 -11.70 -43.28 -8.64
CA LEU A 534 -11.25 -44.26 -9.60
C LEU A 534 -10.82 -43.53 -10.87
N VAL A 535 -9.58 -43.73 -11.27
CA VAL A 535 -9.05 -43.21 -12.54
C VAL A 535 -8.76 -44.40 -13.45
N PHE A 536 -9.59 -44.56 -14.47
CA PHE A 536 -9.46 -45.54 -15.54
C PHE A 536 -8.59 -44.96 -16.65
N THR A 537 -7.55 -45.68 -17.05
CA THR A 537 -6.64 -45.29 -18.13
C THR A 537 -6.59 -46.43 -19.14
N ASP A 538 -6.78 -46.10 -20.41
CA ASP A 538 -6.59 -47.05 -21.51
C ASP A 538 -5.08 -47.24 -21.73
N THR A 539 -4.62 -48.46 -21.54
CA THR A 539 -3.21 -48.85 -21.69
C THR A 539 -3.01 -49.75 -22.90
N THR A 540 -4.02 -49.90 -23.77
CA THR A 540 -4.01 -50.83 -24.90
C THR A 540 -2.88 -50.52 -25.87
N GLU A 541 -2.80 -49.28 -26.37
CA GLU A 541 -1.72 -48.84 -27.26
C GLU A 541 -0.36 -48.85 -26.57
N ALA A 542 -0.28 -48.47 -25.28
CA ALA A 542 0.96 -48.52 -24.51
C ALA A 542 1.48 -49.96 -24.39
N LYS A 543 0.64 -50.92 -24.02
CA LYS A 543 1.00 -52.35 -23.95
C LYS A 543 1.28 -52.93 -25.33
N ARG A 544 0.61 -52.47 -26.38
CA ARG A 544 0.87 -52.86 -27.78
C ARG A 544 2.23 -52.36 -28.24
N LEU A 545 2.57 -51.10 -27.96
CA LEU A 545 3.87 -50.50 -28.24
C LEU A 545 4.98 -51.15 -27.41
N ASP A 546 4.74 -51.44 -26.13
CA ASP A 546 5.69 -52.19 -25.30
C ASP A 546 5.92 -53.59 -25.87
N ARG A 547 4.86 -54.27 -26.33
CA ARG A 547 5.00 -55.57 -27.01
C ARG A 547 5.78 -55.44 -28.32
N GLN A 548 5.51 -54.41 -29.12
CA GLN A 548 6.26 -54.13 -30.35
C GLN A 548 7.71 -53.73 -30.08
N LEU A 549 7.98 -53.01 -28.99
CA LEU A 549 9.32 -52.65 -28.55
C LEU A 549 10.07 -53.88 -28.06
N ILE A 550 9.44 -54.75 -27.27
CA ILE A 550 10.00 -56.05 -26.87
C ILE A 550 10.30 -56.90 -28.12
N GLU A 551 9.40 -56.94 -29.10
CA GLU A 551 9.63 -57.60 -30.39
C GLU A 551 10.78 -56.95 -31.18
N SER A 552 10.85 -55.63 -31.25
CA SER A 552 11.92 -54.88 -31.93
C SER A 552 13.28 -55.07 -31.24
N MET A 553 13.33 -55.02 -29.91
CA MET A 553 14.52 -55.33 -29.11
C MET A 553 14.97 -56.78 -29.34
N LYS A 554 14.03 -57.73 -29.47
CA LYS A 554 14.35 -59.10 -29.90
C LYS A 554 14.99 -59.09 -31.29
N PHE A 555 14.47 -58.35 -32.26
CA PHE A 555 15.05 -58.25 -33.61
C PHE A 555 16.42 -57.58 -33.64
N VAL A 556 16.66 -56.55 -32.81
CA VAL A 556 17.97 -55.91 -32.67
C VAL A 556 18.99 -56.88 -32.10
N SER A 557 18.64 -57.61 -31.02
CA SER A 557 19.51 -58.67 -30.48
C SER A 557 19.73 -59.82 -31.47
N ILE A 558 18.70 -60.21 -32.24
CA ILE A 558 18.84 -61.20 -33.33
C ILE A 558 19.76 -60.66 -34.43
N GLY A 559 19.71 -59.36 -34.76
CA GLY A 559 20.57 -58.72 -35.75
C GLY A 559 22.05 -58.72 -35.38
N GLU A 560 22.37 -58.40 -34.11
CA GLU A 560 23.74 -58.48 -33.60
C GLU A 560 24.27 -59.93 -33.57
N ILE A 561 23.41 -60.88 -33.15
CA ILE A 561 23.72 -62.31 -33.14
C ILE A 561 23.90 -62.83 -34.58
N ALA A 562 23.06 -62.41 -35.52
CA ALA A 562 23.11 -62.82 -36.92
C ALA A 562 24.40 -62.35 -37.62
N ALA A 563 24.93 -61.17 -37.29
CA ALA A 563 26.22 -60.71 -37.81
C ALA A 563 27.39 -61.57 -37.32
N GLY A 564 27.41 -61.96 -36.04
CA GLY A 564 28.39 -62.89 -35.48
C GLY A 564 28.24 -64.31 -36.04
N LEU A 565 27.00 -64.78 -36.21
CA LEU A 565 26.69 -66.10 -36.76
C LEU A 565 26.99 -66.21 -38.25
N ALA A 566 26.79 -65.14 -39.04
CA ALA A 566 27.18 -65.12 -40.44
C ALA A 566 28.69 -65.39 -40.57
N HIS A 567 29.49 -64.78 -39.70
CA HIS A 567 30.92 -65.03 -39.64
C HIS A 567 31.25 -66.47 -39.19
N GLU A 568 30.52 -67.01 -38.20
CA GLU A 568 30.73 -68.38 -37.71
C GLU A 568 30.19 -69.49 -38.64
N ILE A 569 29.21 -69.20 -39.51
CA ILE A 569 28.73 -70.10 -40.58
C ILE A 569 29.70 -70.06 -41.76
N ASN A 570 30.19 -68.86 -42.12
CA ASN A 570 31.14 -68.70 -43.21
C ASN A 570 32.43 -69.47 -42.95
N ASN A 571 32.88 -69.60 -41.70
CA ASN A 571 34.10 -70.32 -41.33
C ASN A 571 34.09 -71.83 -41.67
N PRO A 572 33.16 -72.67 -41.18
CA PRO A 572 33.06 -74.07 -41.57
C PRO A 572 32.66 -74.22 -43.04
N LEU A 573 31.92 -73.27 -43.62
CA LEU A 573 31.58 -73.30 -45.05
C LEU A 573 32.83 -73.13 -45.92
N GLN A 574 33.68 -72.16 -45.61
CA GLN A 574 34.98 -71.99 -46.28
C GLN A 574 35.90 -73.18 -46.08
N SER A 575 35.89 -73.77 -44.88
CA SER A 575 36.64 -75.00 -44.61
C SER A 575 36.14 -76.16 -45.48
N ALA A 576 34.82 -76.32 -45.61
CA ALA A 576 34.21 -77.33 -46.46
C ALA A 576 34.53 -77.10 -47.95
N LEU A 577 34.49 -75.85 -48.41
CA LEU A 577 34.85 -75.47 -49.78
C LEU A 577 36.32 -75.76 -50.07
N LEU A 578 37.23 -75.44 -49.16
CA LEU A 578 38.65 -75.75 -49.31
C LEU A 578 38.91 -77.26 -49.40
N TYR A 579 38.29 -78.05 -48.51
CA TYR A 579 38.36 -79.51 -48.58
C TYR A 579 37.74 -80.08 -49.87
N LEU A 580 36.75 -79.41 -50.44
CA LEU A 580 36.17 -79.75 -51.74
C LEU A 580 37.14 -79.40 -52.89
N ASP A 581 37.80 -78.24 -52.85
CA ASP A 581 38.80 -77.85 -53.83
C ASP A 581 40.02 -78.78 -53.81
N ASP A 582 40.48 -79.21 -52.63
CA ASP A 582 41.55 -80.21 -52.49
C ASP A 582 41.17 -81.53 -53.20
N LEU A 583 39.92 -81.98 -53.06
CA LEU A 583 39.40 -83.18 -53.74
C LEU A 583 39.25 -83.02 -55.25
N ILE A 584 39.10 -81.79 -55.75
CA ILE A 584 38.95 -81.48 -57.18
C ILE A 584 40.31 -81.34 -57.86
N VAL A 585 41.29 -80.74 -57.18
CA VAL A 585 42.60 -80.40 -57.74
C VAL A 585 43.59 -81.56 -57.59
N VAL A 586 43.49 -82.37 -56.54
CA VAL A 586 44.41 -83.49 -56.27
C VAL A 586 43.74 -84.82 -56.63
N GLU A 587 44.29 -85.54 -57.61
CA GLU A 587 43.94 -86.95 -57.84
C GLU A 587 44.54 -87.80 -56.70
N GLU A 588 43.81 -87.93 -55.59
CA GLU A 588 44.21 -88.79 -54.48
C GLU A 588 44.09 -90.27 -54.85
N GLU A 589 45.23 -90.98 -54.84
CA GLU A 589 45.30 -92.42 -55.09
C GLU A 589 44.86 -93.27 -53.87
N ASP A 590 44.86 -92.71 -52.64
CA ASP A 590 44.44 -93.41 -51.41
C ASP A 590 42.95 -93.19 -51.09
N PRO A 591 42.11 -94.24 -51.15
CA PRO A 591 40.69 -94.17 -50.79
C PRO A 591 40.46 -93.76 -49.32
N ALA A 592 41.42 -94.00 -48.42
CA ALA A 592 41.29 -93.66 -47.00
C ALA A 592 41.40 -92.15 -46.76
N GLU A 593 42.29 -91.47 -47.48
CA GLU A 593 42.50 -90.02 -47.40
C GLU A 593 41.29 -89.26 -47.97
N ARG A 594 40.82 -89.67 -49.15
CA ARG A 594 39.58 -89.15 -49.75
C ARG A 594 38.37 -89.30 -48.81
N LYS A 595 38.24 -90.44 -48.15
CA LYS A 595 37.16 -90.69 -47.18
C LYS A 595 37.29 -89.81 -45.93
N LEU A 596 38.51 -89.50 -45.50
CA LEU A 596 38.76 -88.60 -44.37
C LEU A 596 38.36 -87.16 -44.73
N ILE A 597 38.67 -86.69 -45.93
CA ILE A 597 38.30 -85.34 -46.40
C ILE A 597 36.78 -85.21 -46.55
N LEU A 598 36.11 -86.22 -47.14
CA LEU A 598 34.64 -86.24 -47.22
C LEU A 598 33.98 -86.21 -45.82
N LYS A 599 34.56 -86.89 -44.83
CA LYS A 599 34.08 -86.81 -43.43
C LYS A 599 34.28 -85.42 -42.81
N LYS A 600 35.37 -84.71 -43.16
CA LYS A 600 35.59 -83.33 -42.70
C LYS A 600 34.55 -82.38 -43.30
N ILE A 601 34.22 -82.53 -44.58
CA ILE A 601 33.13 -81.78 -45.25
C ILE A 601 31.77 -82.08 -44.60
N GLU A 602 31.47 -83.36 -44.35
CA GLU A 602 30.26 -83.77 -43.64
C GLU A 602 30.17 -83.12 -42.25
N SER A 603 31.25 -83.17 -41.47
CA SER A 603 31.29 -82.54 -40.14
C SER A 603 31.11 -81.02 -40.19
N ALA A 604 31.67 -80.34 -41.21
CA ALA A 604 31.50 -78.90 -41.40
C ALA A 604 30.04 -78.55 -41.74
N ASN A 605 29.39 -79.34 -42.60
CA ASN A 605 27.98 -79.17 -42.94
C ASN A 605 27.04 -79.47 -41.76
N LEU A 606 27.33 -80.50 -40.97
CA LEU A 606 26.57 -80.80 -39.75
C LEU A 606 26.65 -79.63 -38.75
N ARG A 607 27.84 -79.02 -38.60
CA ARG A 607 28.04 -77.84 -37.76
C ARG A 607 27.23 -76.64 -38.23
N ILE A 608 27.20 -76.37 -39.55
CA ILE A 608 26.37 -75.30 -40.13
C ILE A 608 24.89 -75.56 -39.83
N ARG A 609 24.42 -76.79 -40.03
CA ARG A 609 23.03 -77.18 -39.75
C ARG A 609 22.65 -76.95 -38.28
N ASP A 610 23.53 -77.31 -37.36
CA ASP A 610 23.25 -77.19 -35.93
C ASP A 610 23.29 -75.73 -35.45
N LEU A 611 24.16 -74.88 -36.04
CA LEU A 611 24.15 -73.42 -35.84
C LEU A 611 22.85 -72.76 -36.34
N VAL A 612 22.35 -73.18 -37.50
CA VAL A 612 21.08 -72.67 -38.06
C VAL A 612 19.89 -73.11 -37.21
N ARG A 613 19.89 -74.34 -36.68
CA ARG A 613 18.83 -74.81 -35.76
C ARG A 613 18.80 -74.01 -34.47
N ALA A 614 19.96 -73.76 -33.85
CA ALA A 614 20.03 -72.94 -32.64
C ALA A 614 19.50 -71.50 -32.87
N LEU A 615 19.67 -70.95 -34.07
CA LEU A 615 19.10 -69.65 -34.45
C LEU A 615 17.57 -69.70 -34.60
N LEU A 616 17.03 -70.77 -35.19
CA LEU A 616 15.59 -70.96 -35.33
C LEU A 616 14.90 -71.20 -33.97
N ASP A 617 15.58 -71.83 -33.03
CA ASP A 617 15.09 -72.03 -31.66
C ASP A 617 15.05 -70.71 -30.88
N LEU A 618 15.97 -69.76 -31.12
CA LEU A 618 15.91 -68.40 -30.55
C LEU A 618 14.68 -67.61 -31.02
N GLY A 619 14.15 -67.92 -32.20
CA GLY A 619 12.97 -67.30 -32.79
C GLY A 619 11.64 -67.98 -32.40
N ARG A 620 11.68 -69.14 -31.75
CA ARG A 620 10.48 -69.88 -31.31
C ARG A 620 10.28 -69.71 -29.81
N VAL A 621 9.22 -68.99 -29.44
CA VAL A 621 8.59 -69.15 -28.11
C VAL A 621 7.11 -69.38 -28.33
N GLU A 622 6.67 -70.63 -28.15
CA GLU A 622 5.30 -70.99 -27.82
C GLU A 622 5.27 -71.53 -26.38
N SER A 623 4.92 -70.67 -25.42
CA SER A 623 3.96 -71.01 -24.35
C SER A 623 3.47 -69.74 -23.65
N PRO A 624 2.15 -69.57 -23.50
CA PRO A 624 1.56 -68.40 -22.88
C PRO A 624 1.52 -68.58 -21.36
N ASN A 625 2.03 -67.58 -20.63
CA ASN A 625 1.93 -67.37 -19.18
C ASN A 625 2.86 -68.15 -18.23
N ARG A 626 3.28 -67.48 -17.15
CA ARG A 626 3.94 -68.07 -15.97
C ARG A 626 2.88 -68.71 -15.10
N ASP A 627 3.19 -69.86 -14.50
CA ASP A 627 2.31 -70.56 -13.58
C ASP A 627 2.98 -70.74 -12.21
N LEU A 628 2.16 -70.91 -11.16
CA LEU A 628 2.66 -71.32 -9.86
C LEU A 628 2.97 -72.83 -9.91
N VAL A 629 4.24 -73.18 -9.92
CA VAL A 629 4.71 -74.55 -10.09
C VAL A 629 5.60 -74.97 -8.93
N SER A 630 5.50 -76.25 -8.55
CA SER A 630 6.41 -76.84 -7.55
C SER A 630 7.83 -76.95 -8.13
N PRO A 631 8.87 -76.40 -7.46
CA PRO A 631 10.26 -76.56 -7.91
C PRO A 631 10.69 -78.01 -8.03
N TYR A 632 10.16 -78.88 -7.16
CA TYR A 632 10.42 -80.32 -7.19
C TYR A 632 9.96 -80.97 -8.50
N TYR A 633 8.83 -80.53 -9.05
CA TYR A 633 8.32 -81.04 -10.33
C TYR A 633 9.31 -80.75 -11.46
N ILE A 634 9.85 -79.53 -11.51
CA ILE A 634 10.82 -79.11 -12.56
C ILE A 634 12.14 -79.90 -12.41
N LEU A 635 12.62 -80.07 -11.17
CA LEU A 635 13.82 -80.86 -10.88
C LEU A 635 13.70 -82.29 -11.40
N VAL A 636 12.59 -82.97 -11.08
CA VAL A 636 12.38 -84.37 -11.47
C VAL A 636 12.38 -84.52 -12.98
N ARG A 637 11.66 -83.66 -13.70
CA ARG A 637 11.57 -83.76 -15.15
C ARG A 637 12.90 -83.48 -15.85
N ALA A 638 13.60 -82.42 -15.44
CA ALA A 638 14.92 -82.12 -15.98
C ALA A 638 15.89 -83.29 -15.75
N SER A 639 15.84 -83.90 -14.55
CA SER A 639 16.65 -85.06 -14.18
C SER A 639 16.37 -86.28 -15.07
N GLU A 640 15.10 -86.63 -15.31
CA GLU A 640 14.71 -87.77 -16.15
C GLU A 640 15.28 -87.69 -17.57
N LEU A 641 15.34 -86.47 -18.13
CA LEU A 641 15.83 -86.23 -19.49
C LEU A 641 17.36 -86.37 -19.61
N VAL A 642 18.11 -86.02 -18.56
CA VAL A 642 19.59 -86.03 -18.57
C VAL A 642 20.20 -87.32 -18.00
N GLU A 643 19.48 -88.05 -17.15
CA GLU A 643 19.93 -89.31 -16.53
C GLU A 643 20.39 -90.34 -17.57
N VAL A 644 19.69 -90.47 -18.71
CA VAL A 644 20.05 -91.40 -19.79
C VAL A 644 21.39 -91.01 -20.43
N SER A 645 21.64 -89.71 -20.58
CA SER A 645 22.88 -89.18 -21.15
C SER A 645 24.06 -89.36 -20.20
N CYS A 646 23.86 -89.15 -18.89
CA CYS A 646 24.86 -89.43 -17.85
C CYS A 646 25.24 -90.92 -17.84
N LYS A 647 24.26 -91.83 -17.83
CA LYS A 647 24.50 -93.29 -17.86
C LYS A 647 25.30 -93.74 -19.08
N LYS A 648 24.97 -93.22 -20.28
CA LYS A 648 25.73 -93.52 -21.52
C LYS A 648 27.20 -93.08 -21.46
N LYS A 649 27.51 -92.07 -20.65
CA LYS A 649 28.86 -91.54 -20.46
C LYS A 649 29.54 -92.06 -19.19
N GLY A 650 28.90 -92.96 -18.44
CA GLY A 650 29.44 -93.54 -17.21
C GLY A 650 29.53 -92.56 -16.05
N ILE A 651 28.71 -91.49 -16.05
CA ILE A 651 28.68 -90.46 -15.01
C ILE A 651 27.62 -90.80 -13.98
N GLU A 652 28.01 -90.83 -12.70
CA GLU A 652 27.08 -90.97 -11.57
C GLU A 652 26.23 -89.71 -11.43
N PHE A 653 24.91 -89.87 -11.43
CA PHE A 653 23.98 -88.75 -11.34
C PHE A 653 23.13 -88.87 -10.09
N THR A 654 23.21 -87.90 -9.19
CA THR A 654 22.45 -87.86 -7.95
C THR A 654 21.54 -86.64 -7.90
N ARG A 655 20.42 -86.77 -7.19
CA ARG A 655 19.46 -85.69 -7.00
C ARG A 655 19.17 -85.47 -5.53
N HIS A 656 19.08 -84.21 -5.12
CA HIS A 656 18.82 -83.79 -3.75
C HIS A 656 17.68 -82.77 -3.72
N ALA A 657 16.80 -82.89 -2.73
CA ALA A 657 15.71 -81.93 -2.53
C ALA A 657 15.55 -81.62 -1.03
N GLY A 658 15.60 -80.34 -0.70
CA GLY A 658 15.35 -79.84 0.65
C GLY A 658 13.88 -80.03 1.08
N PRO A 659 13.61 -80.10 2.40
CA PRO A 659 12.26 -80.22 2.93
C PRO A 659 11.47 -78.91 2.77
N ASN A 660 10.15 -79.00 2.54
CA ASN A 660 9.19 -77.89 2.54
C ASN A 660 9.53 -76.73 1.58
N LEU A 661 9.62 -77.03 0.28
CA LEU A 661 9.91 -76.02 -0.75
C LEU A 661 8.64 -75.27 -1.18
N PRO A 662 8.63 -73.93 -1.14
CA PRO A 662 7.51 -73.12 -1.63
C PRO A 662 7.40 -73.18 -3.15
N GLY A 663 6.20 -72.89 -3.68
CA GLY A 663 5.97 -72.75 -5.11
C GLY A 663 6.78 -71.59 -5.71
N ILE A 664 7.09 -71.69 -7.00
CA ILE A 664 7.73 -70.61 -7.78
C ILE A 664 6.83 -70.22 -8.95
N PHE A 665 6.72 -68.94 -9.24
CA PHE A 665 5.86 -68.41 -10.30
C PHE A 665 6.66 -68.23 -11.60
N VAL A 666 6.74 -69.28 -12.42
CA VAL A 666 7.66 -69.36 -13.56
C VAL A 666 7.04 -70.05 -14.77
N ARG A 667 7.63 -69.84 -15.95
CA ARG A 667 7.41 -70.70 -17.12
C ARG A 667 8.28 -71.94 -16.94
N TRP A 668 7.68 -73.01 -16.41
CA TRP A 668 8.42 -74.17 -15.93
C TRP A 668 9.23 -74.87 -17.03
N GLN A 669 8.78 -74.84 -18.29
CA GLN A 669 9.51 -75.40 -19.44
C GLN A 669 10.82 -74.65 -19.72
N GLU A 670 10.85 -73.33 -19.50
CA GLU A 670 12.07 -72.54 -19.68
C GLU A 670 13.07 -72.82 -18.57
N ILE A 671 12.60 -72.99 -17.32
CA ILE A 671 13.47 -73.39 -16.21
C ILE A 671 13.99 -74.82 -16.40
N GLU A 672 13.15 -75.76 -16.85
CA GLU A 672 13.55 -77.12 -17.22
C GLU A 672 14.67 -77.09 -18.27
N GLN A 673 14.54 -76.24 -19.30
CA GLN A 673 15.58 -76.05 -20.32
C GLN A 673 16.90 -75.51 -19.75
N VAL A 674 16.84 -74.55 -18.81
CA VAL A 674 18.04 -74.03 -18.13
C VAL A 674 18.78 -75.13 -17.37
N LEU A 675 18.05 -75.96 -16.62
CA LEU A 675 18.64 -77.06 -15.86
C LEU A 675 19.28 -78.08 -16.79
N ILE A 676 18.60 -78.45 -17.88
CA ILE A 676 19.15 -79.37 -18.90
C ILE A 676 20.42 -78.79 -19.51
N ASN A 677 20.43 -77.51 -19.90
CA ASN A 677 21.59 -76.86 -20.49
C ASN A 677 22.81 -76.90 -19.56
N CYS A 678 22.59 -76.64 -18.27
CA CYS A 678 23.66 -76.67 -17.27
C CYS A 678 24.20 -78.10 -17.08
N VAL A 679 23.34 -79.11 -16.92
CA VAL A 679 23.77 -80.50 -16.77
C VAL A 679 24.47 -81.04 -18.03
N VAL A 680 23.98 -80.70 -19.22
CA VAL A 680 24.62 -81.08 -20.50
C VAL A 680 26.00 -80.44 -20.63
N ASN A 681 26.17 -79.19 -20.16
CA ASN A 681 27.48 -78.56 -20.11
C ASN A 681 28.44 -79.32 -19.17
N SER A 682 27.97 -79.74 -17.99
CA SER A 682 28.75 -80.57 -17.06
C SER A 682 29.11 -81.95 -17.65
N ILE A 683 28.16 -82.65 -18.29
CA ILE A 683 28.42 -83.95 -18.96
C ILE A 683 29.54 -83.79 -20.00
N ASN A 684 29.44 -82.74 -20.81
CA ASN A 684 30.41 -82.48 -21.86
C ASN A 684 31.78 -82.10 -21.29
N ALA A 685 31.82 -81.27 -20.25
CA ALA A 685 33.07 -80.87 -19.61
C ALA A 685 33.84 -82.07 -19.05
N ILE A 686 33.13 -83.01 -18.38
CA ILE A 686 33.72 -84.25 -17.86
C ILE A 686 34.14 -85.19 -19.01
N SER A 687 33.27 -85.41 -19.99
CA SER A 687 33.48 -86.40 -21.06
C SER A 687 34.64 -86.06 -22.01
N GLU A 688 35.08 -84.81 -22.02
CA GLU A 688 36.07 -84.31 -22.98
C GLU A 688 37.43 -83.99 -22.36
N MET A 689 37.63 -84.30 -21.08
CA MET A 689 38.93 -84.18 -20.43
C MET A 689 39.92 -85.17 -21.05
N GLU A 690 41.14 -84.70 -21.31
CA GLU A 690 42.24 -85.57 -21.75
C GLU A 690 42.64 -86.58 -20.67
N ASN A 691 42.53 -86.17 -19.40
CA ASN A 691 42.72 -87.02 -18.23
C ASN A 691 41.36 -87.25 -17.55
N PRO A 692 40.77 -88.47 -17.65
CA PRO A 692 39.48 -88.77 -17.05
C PRO A 692 39.50 -88.62 -15.53
N VAL A 693 38.47 -88.00 -14.96
CA VAL A 693 38.28 -87.91 -13.51
C VAL A 693 37.87 -89.27 -12.96
N PRO A 694 38.49 -89.78 -11.88
CA PRO A 694 38.05 -91.00 -11.23
C PRO A 694 36.67 -90.79 -10.60
N ASN A 695 35.70 -91.65 -10.93
CA ASN A 695 34.29 -91.56 -10.52
C ASN A 695 33.65 -90.21 -10.90
N PRO A 696 33.39 -89.96 -12.20
CA PRO A 696 32.72 -88.75 -12.63
C PRO A 696 31.31 -88.69 -12.03
N LYS A 697 30.97 -87.56 -11.40
CA LYS A 697 29.69 -87.34 -10.75
C LYS A 697 29.10 -85.97 -11.09
N ILE A 698 27.78 -85.93 -11.23
CA ILE A 698 26.99 -84.71 -11.35
C ILE A 698 25.84 -84.79 -10.35
N GLU A 699 25.71 -83.78 -9.51
CA GLU A 699 24.67 -83.67 -8.51
C GLU A 699 23.75 -82.51 -8.85
N ILE A 700 22.43 -82.74 -8.84
CA ILE A 700 21.43 -81.69 -9.01
C ILE A 700 20.59 -81.56 -7.72
N GLY A 701 20.55 -80.36 -7.15
CA GLY A 701 19.94 -80.06 -5.87
C GLY A 701 18.89 -78.97 -5.96
N ILE A 702 17.92 -78.99 -5.05
CA ILE A 702 17.04 -77.85 -4.78
C ILE A 702 16.98 -77.57 -3.28
N ASP A 703 17.18 -76.31 -2.90
CA ASP A 703 17.17 -75.86 -1.50
C ASP A 703 16.44 -74.52 -1.34
N LEU A 704 16.06 -74.19 -0.11
CA LEU A 704 15.50 -72.90 0.26
C LEU A 704 16.55 -72.07 0.99
N VAL A 705 16.87 -70.88 0.47
CA VAL A 705 17.86 -69.97 1.05
C VAL A 705 17.21 -68.62 1.34
N ARG A 706 17.49 -68.06 2.53
CA ARG A 706 17.01 -66.74 2.91
C ARG A 706 18.09 -65.69 2.73
N ILE A 707 17.89 -64.78 1.77
CA ILE A 707 18.83 -63.70 1.44
C ILE A 707 18.11 -62.36 1.67
N SER A 708 18.71 -61.47 2.45
CA SER A 708 18.18 -60.11 2.70
C SER A 708 16.70 -60.10 3.14
N LYS A 709 16.34 -61.03 4.04
CA LYS A 709 14.98 -61.26 4.57
C LYS A 709 13.94 -61.82 3.58
N LYS A 710 14.29 -62.09 2.32
CA LYS A 710 13.44 -62.78 1.33
C LYS A 710 13.84 -64.24 1.17
N ASP A 711 12.86 -65.09 0.90
CA ASP A 711 13.07 -66.52 0.65
C ASP A 711 13.29 -66.77 -0.85
N TRP A 712 14.29 -67.60 -1.18
CA TRP A 712 14.70 -67.93 -2.53
C TRP A 712 14.80 -69.44 -2.69
N VAL A 713 14.23 -69.97 -3.77
CA VAL A 713 14.46 -71.36 -4.17
C VAL A 713 15.71 -71.40 -5.02
N VAL A 714 16.67 -72.23 -4.62
CA VAL A 714 17.97 -72.35 -5.28
C VAL A 714 18.08 -73.73 -5.91
N PHE A 715 18.17 -73.78 -7.25
CA PHE A 715 18.62 -74.97 -7.97
C PHE A 715 20.15 -74.95 -8.01
N SER A 716 20.79 -76.05 -7.59
CA SER A 716 22.23 -76.22 -7.65
C SER A 716 22.60 -77.37 -8.58
N ILE A 717 23.60 -77.17 -9.42
CA ILE A 717 24.16 -78.22 -10.29
C ILE A 717 25.65 -78.24 -10.04
N GLU A 718 26.17 -79.35 -9.52
CA GLU A 718 27.55 -79.50 -9.12
C GLU A 718 28.20 -80.67 -9.86
N ASP A 719 29.32 -80.42 -10.53
CA ASP A 719 30.12 -81.44 -11.20
C ASP A 719 31.54 -81.49 -10.67
N ASN A 720 32.18 -82.66 -10.77
CA ASN A 720 33.59 -82.84 -10.42
C ASN A 720 34.53 -82.78 -11.65
N GLY A 721 34.15 -82.01 -12.67
CA GLY A 721 34.89 -81.89 -13.93
C GLY A 721 36.15 -81.01 -13.85
N PRO A 722 36.61 -80.48 -14.99
CA PRO A 722 37.90 -79.75 -15.07
C PRO A 722 37.89 -78.39 -14.36
N GLY A 723 36.70 -77.88 -14.01
CA GLY A 723 36.51 -76.53 -13.50
C GLY A 723 36.90 -75.42 -14.50
N MET A 724 36.79 -74.17 -14.06
CA MET A 724 37.00 -72.96 -14.87
C MET A 724 37.98 -72.01 -14.19
N SER A 725 38.74 -71.24 -14.98
CA SER A 725 39.53 -70.11 -14.47
C SER A 725 38.65 -68.89 -14.23
N GLU A 726 39.12 -67.96 -13.40
CA GLU A 726 38.39 -66.73 -13.06
C GLU A 726 38.01 -65.90 -14.30
N ASN A 727 38.92 -65.81 -15.28
CA ASN A 727 38.67 -65.15 -16.58
C ASN A 727 37.59 -65.88 -17.42
N VAL A 728 37.52 -67.22 -17.34
CA VAL A 728 36.47 -67.99 -18.02
C VAL A 728 35.12 -67.80 -17.34
N ILE A 729 35.09 -67.71 -16.01
CA ILE A 729 33.85 -67.49 -15.23
C ILE A 729 33.24 -66.12 -15.55
N GLU A 730 34.06 -65.06 -15.55
CA GLU A 730 33.60 -63.69 -15.89
C GLU A 730 32.97 -63.61 -17.29
N ARG A 731 33.43 -64.46 -18.21
CA ARG A 731 33.00 -64.47 -19.60
C ARG A 731 31.99 -65.56 -19.92
N ALA A 732 31.72 -66.50 -19.00
CA ALA A 732 30.91 -67.70 -19.23
C ALA A 732 29.47 -67.40 -19.68
N PHE A 733 28.93 -66.24 -19.29
CA PHE A 733 27.59 -65.79 -19.65
C PHE A 733 27.55 -64.87 -20.88
N LEU A 734 28.71 -64.52 -21.46
CA LEU A 734 28.75 -63.73 -22.70
C LEU A 734 28.23 -64.57 -23.88
N PRO A 735 27.37 -64.01 -24.76
CA PRO A 735 26.90 -64.73 -25.94
C PRO A 735 28.06 -65.22 -26.81
N LEU A 736 27.95 -66.45 -27.33
CA LEU A 736 28.95 -67.11 -28.21
C LEU A 736 30.30 -67.40 -27.54
N PHE A 737 30.47 -67.10 -26.25
CA PHE A 737 31.68 -67.48 -25.53
C PHE A 737 31.66 -68.98 -25.22
N THR A 738 32.68 -69.69 -25.69
CA THR A 738 32.82 -71.14 -25.51
C THR A 738 34.28 -71.53 -25.43
N THR A 739 34.62 -72.35 -24.45
CA THR A 739 35.95 -72.98 -24.33
C THR A 739 36.07 -74.24 -25.21
N ARG A 740 34.99 -74.63 -25.90
CA ARG A 740 34.87 -75.86 -26.72
C ARG A 740 34.66 -75.56 -28.22
N ARG A 741 35.20 -74.45 -28.73
CA ARG A 741 34.96 -73.99 -30.11
C ARG A 741 35.43 -74.99 -31.18
N GLU A 742 36.46 -75.77 -30.87
CA GLU A 742 36.98 -76.84 -31.74
C GLU A 742 36.18 -78.16 -31.63
N LYS A 743 35.43 -78.35 -30.53
CA LYS A 743 34.60 -79.53 -30.23
C LYS A 743 33.09 -79.26 -30.34
N GLN A 744 32.70 -78.40 -31.30
CA GLN A 744 31.31 -78.04 -31.65
C GLN A 744 30.49 -77.33 -30.54
N GLY A 745 31.12 -76.73 -29.53
CA GLY A 745 30.39 -75.91 -28.55
C GLY A 745 29.88 -74.60 -29.17
N THR A 746 28.58 -74.31 -29.05
CA THR A 746 27.94 -73.12 -29.63
C THR A 746 28.08 -71.85 -28.79
N GLY A 747 28.41 -71.97 -27.50
CA GLY A 747 28.56 -70.81 -26.60
C GLY A 747 27.26 -70.05 -26.29
N LEU A 748 26.11 -70.58 -26.69
CA LEU A 748 24.80 -69.92 -26.51
C LEU A 748 24.03 -70.42 -25.28
N GLY A 749 24.33 -71.62 -24.77
CA GLY A 749 23.53 -72.26 -23.72
C GLY A 749 23.48 -71.49 -22.41
N LEU A 750 24.62 -71.01 -21.90
CA LEU A 750 24.68 -70.28 -20.62
C LEU A 750 24.19 -68.84 -20.76
N SER A 751 24.42 -68.17 -21.89
CA SER A 751 23.89 -66.82 -22.14
C SER A 751 22.36 -66.82 -22.26
N ILE A 752 21.78 -67.84 -22.92
CA ILE A 752 20.33 -68.04 -22.97
C ILE A 752 19.80 -68.34 -21.56
N SER A 753 20.51 -69.17 -20.81
CA SER A 753 20.13 -69.50 -19.44
C SER A 753 20.10 -68.27 -18.52
N LYS A 754 21.10 -67.39 -18.60
CA LYS A 754 21.12 -66.11 -17.86
C LYS A 754 19.91 -65.23 -18.22
N LYS A 755 19.57 -65.14 -19.50
CA LYS A 755 18.40 -64.38 -19.96
C LYS A 755 17.10 -64.96 -19.42
N ILE A 756 16.89 -66.26 -19.53
CA ILE A 756 15.69 -66.95 -19.01
C ILE A 756 15.54 -66.70 -17.51
N ILE A 757 16.63 -66.83 -16.74
CA ILE A 757 16.58 -66.65 -15.28
C ILE A 757 16.32 -65.19 -14.91
N ASN A 758 16.97 -64.24 -15.57
CA ASN A 758 16.71 -62.81 -15.35
C ASN A 758 15.26 -62.44 -15.73
N ASP A 759 14.73 -63.00 -16.82
CA ASP A 759 13.35 -62.81 -17.23
C ASP A 759 12.39 -63.30 -16.15
N HIS A 760 12.77 -64.24 -15.29
CA HIS A 760 12.00 -64.73 -14.13
C HIS A 760 12.35 -64.04 -12.80
N GLU A 761 13.01 -62.87 -12.84
CA GLU A 761 13.44 -62.11 -11.66
C GLU A 761 14.40 -62.92 -10.74
N GLY A 762 15.04 -63.92 -11.32
CA GLY A 762 16.04 -64.75 -10.67
C GLY A 762 17.47 -64.27 -10.94
N ASP A 763 18.42 -64.99 -10.35
CA ASP A 763 19.83 -64.82 -10.64
C ASP A 763 20.51 -66.17 -10.86
N ILE A 764 21.54 -66.22 -11.71
CA ILE A 764 22.35 -67.43 -11.93
C ILE A 764 23.83 -67.06 -11.80
N SER A 765 24.55 -67.87 -11.05
CA SER A 765 25.97 -67.68 -10.72
C SER A 765 26.75 -68.98 -10.87
N ILE A 766 28.05 -68.86 -11.11
CA ILE A 766 28.98 -69.99 -11.27
C ILE A 766 30.08 -69.86 -10.24
N LYS A 767 30.32 -70.92 -9.47
CA LYS A 767 31.44 -71.09 -8.56
C LYS A 767 32.28 -72.25 -9.08
N SER A 768 33.50 -71.97 -9.51
CA SER A 768 34.38 -73.00 -10.05
C SER A 768 35.83 -72.65 -9.81
N LYS A 769 36.69 -73.68 -9.68
CA LYS A 769 38.14 -73.56 -9.64
C LYS A 769 38.73 -74.65 -10.53
N LEU A 770 39.84 -74.33 -11.20
CA LEU A 770 40.54 -75.29 -12.05
C LEU A 770 40.89 -76.56 -11.26
N GLY A 771 40.45 -77.72 -11.76
CA GLY A 771 40.68 -79.04 -11.17
C GLY A 771 39.74 -79.45 -10.05
N GLU A 772 38.85 -78.57 -9.57
CA GLU A 772 37.92 -78.83 -8.45
C GLU A 772 36.45 -78.93 -8.88
N GLY A 773 36.15 -78.86 -10.19
CA GLY A 773 34.80 -78.94 -10.72
C GLY A 773 34.05 -77.60 -10.78
N THR A 774 32.76 -77.65 -11.09
CA THR A 774 31.91 -76.47 -11.29
C THR A 774 30.61 -76.62 -10.53
N LYS A 775 30.23 -75.58 -9.79
CA LYS A 775 28.91 -75.44 -9.19
C LYS A 775 28.16 -74.26 -9.80
N ILE A 776 26.97 -74.52 -10.34
CA ILE A 776 26.06 -73.52 -10.88
C ILE A 776 24.89 -73.37 -9.93
N GLU A 777 24.60 -72.14 -9.50
CA GLU A 777 23.49 -71.82 -8.60
C GLU A 777 22.49 -70.91 -9.31
N ILE A 778 21.24 -71.34 -9.38
CA ILE A 778 20.12 -70.62 -9.98
C ILE A 778 19.13 -70.27 -8.88
N LEU A 779 18.99 -68.99 -8.58
CA LEU A 779 18.10 -68.43 -7.57
C LEU A 779 16.81 -67.95 -8.23
N LEU A 780 15.68 -68.43 -7.74
CA LEU A 780 14.35 -67.98 -8.15
C LEU A 780 13.55 -67.50 -6.92
N PRO A 781 12.77 -66.42 -7.03
CA PRO A 781 12.02 -65.89 -5.89
C PRO A 781 10.96 -66.90 -5.43
N ALA A 782 10.95 -67.20 -4.13
CA ALA A 782 9.92 -68.06 -3.55
C ALA A 782 8.58 -67.33 -3.49
N HIS A 783 7.50 -67.99 -3.91
CA HIS A 783 6.16 -67.47 -3.71
C HIS A 783 5.75 -67.70 -2.24
N VAL A 784 5.66 -66.62 -1.48
CA VAL A 784 5.12 -66.65 -0.12
C VAL A 784 3.60 -66.55 -0.23
N GLU A 785 2.88 -67.62 0.08
CA GLU A 785 1.45 -67.50 0.37
C GLU A 785 1.32 -66.58 1.59
N THR A 786 0.88 -65.34 1.36
CA THR A 786 0.25 -64.56 2.41
C THR A 786 -1.04 -65.28 2.74
N ASN A 787 -1.06 -66.02 3.84
CA ASN A 787 -2.32 -66.42 4.49
C ASN A 787 -3.03 -65.12 4.91
N GLU A 788 -3.88 -64.61 4.02
CA GLU A 788 -4.98 -63.70 4.31
C GLU A 788 -6.30 -64.39 3.96
#